data_AF-A0A2K4FSF4-F1
#
_entry.id   AF-A0A2K4FSF4-F1
#
_cell.length_a   1.000
_cell.length_b   1.000
_cell.length_c   1.000
_cell.angle_alpha   90.00
_cell.angle_beta   90.00
_cell.angle_gamma   90.00
#
_symmetry.space_group_name_H-M   'P 1'
#
loop_
_entity.id
_entity.type
_entity.pdbx_description
1 polymer ?
#
loop_
_entity_poly.entity_id
_entity_poly.type
_entity_poly.pdbx_seq_one_letter_code
_entity_poly.pdbx_strand_id
1 'polypeptide(L)'
;MTSKKTATAVSDLTLSPAANGPEVSKPSSPPRPLSTQQYLYFTETNTDRILDNLDGLRDTVFPRPPHLVDDEYDRAQQEFPSVCLIGLGRCGSNIALDVAELVYNARKFYLNEFNAEDKGYSDKGYSPAQWIRNNLRLGTSKASKPVFLVEPLVMLGDLDKDIAGRIRFSRKGEKSGFLRDYSKMKIMDLSEVHAGGAGNAPILGQYLAKIILNKDTQRFSSPDWKMIHSYLIDSCGIKANQSRLYFSIFSAGGGTGSGMASEFGLAQQYSYMNKTFDTKPMDEHDSKSGHSFVFEPIFTSGICVLPNISDHRSEMSEALHINAGRLLCKYLSEEWDFSYNFANEDSSEASVMGRIRPWNAMMLISNDIMRYAEESDDGNIQNIDVNAMEKHANQYISQQIFNILTAQAVTTDYDQNYFRRAGIDIGETIRLDANDLFMSLAGPVAIAYAESVVPETPVPSGDKFKVFEKEPPRLNIDDLFFRSIDLPHFNKVTQAIEGISLLPIESKRYRASLEQYKNSGYDAAALHDLHFFKNCSSVVSIVSLPKDYKLSYMDLNRLKTHLNSLFPNTTLKRYALVIGASANLSLTTLIAKSPCLSDDFLTLIVAFIKRCFARTPYRFDETLDNSILDFIINEDFDEARIDDLLNEFENPAKILDTNWYAIKPMYEKKYRELINDKDKFVSINDIRLSRDCVKKSIKYLREIYRHRIGKTKVISLNNHTGRTY
;
A
#
# COMPACT_ATOMS: atom_id res chain seq x y z
N MET A 1 -55.03 -28.36 52.15
CA MET A 1 -54.06 -28.60 53.24
C MET A 1 -53.45 -27.26 53.66
N THR A 2 -53.29 -27.08 54.97
CA THR A 2 -52.50 -26.08 55.73
C THR A 2 -51.28 -25.46 55.00
N SER A 3 -51.11 -24.13 54.98
CA SER A 3 -50.22 -23.33 55.87
C SER A 3 -48.98 -22.77 55.12
N LYS A 4 -48.44 -21.55 55.32
CA LYS A 4 -48.79 -20.43 56.24
C LYS A 4 -48.55 -19.04 55.59
N LYS A 5 -48.94 -17.97 56.32
CA LYS A 5 -48.74 -16.53 56.09
C LYS A 5 -47.43 -15.98 56.68
N THR A 6 -46.91 -14.91 56.06
CA THR A 6 -46.44 -13.61 56.63
C THR A 6 -46.24 -12.66 55.43
N ALA A 7 -46.89 -11.49 55.23
CA ALA A 7 -47.20 -10.31 56.07
C ALA A 7 -45.93 -9.67 56.67
N THR A 8 -45.62 -8.37 56.56
CA THR A 8 -46.25 -7.12 56.02
C THR A 8 -45.09 -6.08 55.85
N ALA A 9 -45.15 -4.89 55.26
CA ALA A 9 -46.20 -3.86 55.15
C ALA A 9 -45.97 -2.90 53.95
N VAL A 10 -46.94 -2.01 53.70
CA VAL A 10 -46.94 -0.95 52.67
C VAL A 10 -47.25 0.40 53.35
N SER A 11 -46.45 1.43 53.08
CA SER A 11 -46.73 2.88 53.26
C SER A 11 -45.44 3.68 53.01
N ASP A 12 -45.41 4.90 52.45
CA ASP A 12 -46.47 5.69 51.81
C ASP A 12 -45.87 6.59 50.70
N LEU A 13 -46.73 6.96 49.74
CA LEU A 13 -46.46 8.04 48.79
C LEU A 13 -46.69 9.39 49.48
N THR A 14 -45.67 10.25 49.52
CA THR A 14 -45.85 11.70 49.75
C THR A 14 -45.18 12.49 48.63
N LEU A 15 -45.97 13.37 48.02
CA LEU A 15 -45.58 14.26 46.92
C LEU A 15 -45.40 15.70 47.42
N SER A 16 -44.71 16.49 46.61
CA SER A 16 -44.60 17.97 46.64
C SER A 16 -43.62 18.60 47.66
N PRO A 17 -43.17 19.87 47.44
CA PRO A 17 -43.24 20.69 46.23
C PRO A 17 -41.86 21.19 45.72
N ALA A 18 -41.85 21.83 44.56
CA ALA A 18 -40.65 22.47 44.00
C ALA A 18 -40.28 23.78 44.74
N ALA A 19 -38.98 24.05 44.88
CA ALA A 19 -38.45 25.35 45.30
C ALA A 19 -37.17 25.68 44.50
N ASN A 20 -37.13 26.85 43.88
CA ASN A 20 -35.98 27.34 43.11
C ASN A 20 -34.91 27.93 44.06
N GLY A 21 -33.65 27.60 43.82
CA GLY A 21 -32.48 28.23 44.45
C GLY A 21 -31.20 27.86 43.68
N PRO A 22 -30.20 28.76 43.56
CA PRO A 22 -29.07 28.55 42.65
C PRO A 22 -28.03 27.61 43.26
N GLU A 23 -27.81 26.44 42.66
CA GLU A 23 -26.68 25.58 43.04
C GLU A 23 -25.37 26.15 42.49
N VAL A 24 -24.42 26.37 43.41
CA VAL A 24 -23.05 26.81 43.11
C VAL A 24 -22.33 25.69 42.33
N SER A 25 -21.79 26.04 41.17
CA SER A 25 -21.03 25.13 40.31
C SER A 25 -19.84 24.53 41.06
N LYS A 26 -19.89 23.20 41.32
CA LYS A 26 -18.71 22.46 41.76
C LYS A 26 -17.64 22.50 40.65
N PRO A 27 -16.36 22.68 41.00
CA PRO A 27 -15.30 22.72 39.99
C PRO A 27 -15.26 21.39 39.24
N SER A 28 -15.19 21.48 37.91
CA SER A 28 -15.01 20.33 37.03
C SER A 28 -13.78 19.54 37.45
N SER A 29 -13.94 18.23 37.65
CA SER A 29 -12.80 17.31 37.74
C SER A 29 -11.85 17.53 36.56
N PRO A 30 -10.52 17.49 36.76
CA PRO A 30 -9.59 17.60 35.64
C PRO A 30 -9.92 16.51 34.61
N PRO A 31 -9.75 16.80 33.30
CA PRO A 31 -10.01 15.80 32.27
C PRO A 31 -9.16 14.57 32.56
N ARG A 32 -9.78 13.38 32.56
CA ARG A 32 -9.02 12.14 32.53
C ARG A 32 -8.08 12.20 31.33
N PRO A 33 -6.79 11.84 31.47
CA PRO A 33 -5.95 11.66 30.30
C PRO A 33 -6.65 10.66 29.37
N LEU A 34 -6.70 11.01 28.08
CA LEU A 34 -7.16 10.10 27.04
C LEU A 34 -6.38 8.80 27.18
N SER A 35 -7.09 7.68 27.24
CA SER A 35 -6.44 6.37 27.33
C SER A 35 -5.54 6.19 26.10
N THR A 36 -4.23 6.15 26.32
CA THR A 36 -3.26 5.63 25.35
C THR A 36 -3.81 4.33 24.80
N GLN A 37 -4.01 4.22 23.48
CA GLN A 37 -4.53 3.00 22.87
C GLN A 37 -3.52 1.88 23.10
N GLN A 38 -3.80 1.04 24.10
CA GLN A 38 -2.98 -0.12 24.39
C GLN A 38 -3.30 -1.18 23.34
N TYR A 39 -2.41 -1.36 22.38
CA TYR A 39 -2.55 -2.40 21.36
C TYR A 39 -2.36 -3.78 22.01
N LEU A 40 -3.41 -4.60 21.99
CA LEU A 40 -3.49 -5.89 22.70
C LEU A 40 -3.04 -7.09 21.84
N TYR A 41 -2.27 -6.84 20.77
CA TYR A 41 -1.80 -7.89 19.86
C TYR A 41 -0.89 -8.89 20.58
N PHE A 42 -1.05 -10.18 20.27
CA PHE A 42 -0.11 -11.21 20.66
C PHE A 42 1.17 -11.05 19.85
N THR A 43 2.31 -11.14 20.52
CA THR A 43 3.63 -11.22 19.90
C THR A 43 4.42 -12.30 20.65
N GLU A 44 5.07 -13.20 19.93
CA GLU A 44 6.04 -14.12 20.54
C GLU A 44 7.30 -13.33 20.89
N THR A 45 7.82 -13.56 22.10
CA THR A 45 8.97 -12.87 22.67
C THR A 45 10.17 -13.79 22.85
N ASN A 46 9.98 -15.11 22.79
CA ASN A 46 11.07 -16.07 22.81
C ASN A 46 11.73 -16.16 21.43
N THR A 47 12.98 -15.69 21.34
CA THR A 47 13.79 -15.66 20.11
C THR A 47 13.92 -17.04 19.46
N ASP A 48 14.25 -18.09 20.23
CA ASP A 48 14.45 -19.44 19.69
C ASP A 48 13.18 -19.95 18.99
N ARG A 49 12.01 -19.72 19.57
CA ARG A 49 10.72 -20.08 18.95
C ARG A 49 10.42 -19.30 17.67
N ILE A 50 10.79 -18.03 17.61
CA ILE A 50 10.65 -17.23 16.38
C ILE A 50 11.53 -17.84 15.29
N LEU A 51 12.78 -18.20 15.61
CA LEU A 51 13.73 -18.83 14.69
C LEU A 51 13.25 -20.23 14.26
N ASP A 52 12.81 -21.08 15.18
CA ASP A 52 12.24 -22.41 14.90
C ASP A 52 11.02 -22.32 13.97
N ASN A 53 10.12 -21.36 14.20
CA ASN A 53 8.95 -21.13 13.36
C ASN A 53 9.34 -20.59 11.97
N LEU A 54 10.37 -19.77 11.86
CA LEU A 54 10.94 -19.30 10.58
C LEU A 54 11.59 -20.44 9.80
N ASP A 55 12.38 -21.28 10.47
CA ASP A 55 13.01 -22.47 9.87
C ASP A 55 11.95 -23.45 9.37
N GLY A 56 10.90 -23.70 10.17
CA GLY A 56 9.74 -24.48 9.77
C GLY A 56 9.04 -23.90 8.53
N LEU A 57 8.84 -22.57 8.48
CA LEU A 57 8.30 -21.94 7.28
C LEU A 57 9.23 -22.13 6.07
N ARG A 58 10.54 -21.91 6.24
CA ARG A 58 11.56 -22.02 5.18
C ARG A 58 11.56 -23.40 4.54
N ASP A 59 11.58 -24.47 5.35
CA ASP A 59 11.55 -25.86 4.86
C ASP A 59 10.24 -26.16 4.06
N THR A 60 9.12 -25.46 4.31
CA THR A 60 7.89 -25.58 3.49
C THR A 60 7.87 -24.67 2.25
N VAL A 61 8.68 -23.63 2.21
CA VAL A 61 8.78 -22.67 1.08
C VAL A 61 9.78 -23.17 0.04
N PHE A 62 10.84 -23.83 0.49
CA PHE A 62 11.89 -24.42 -0.33
C PHE A 62 11.92 -25.95 -0.15
N PRO A 63 10.90 -26.68 -0.64
CA PRO A 63 10.81 -28.12 -0.46
C PRO A 63 11.99 -28.84 -1.12
N ARG A 64 12.68 -29.70 -0.34
CA ARG A 64 13.88 -30.41 -0.80
C ARG A 64 13.53 -31.51 -1.82
N PRO A 65 14.31 -31.68 -2.90
CA PRO A 65 14.25 -32.88 -3.73
C PRO A 65 14.58 -34.12 -2.88
N PRO A 66 13.86 -35.26 -3.00
CA PRO A 66 14.10 -36.46 -2.19
C PRO A 66 15.47 -37.15 -2.34
N HIS A 67 16.38 -36.58 -3.13
CA HIS A 67 17.67 -37.18 -3.51
C HIS A 67 18.90 -36.37 -3.06
N LEU A 68 18.70 -35.25 -2.35
CA LEU A 68 19.78 -34.42 -1.78
C LEU A 68 19.62 -34.44 -0.26
N VAL A 69 20.40 -35.29 0.41
CA VAL A 69 20.18 -35.62 1.84
C VAL A 69 21.14 -34.88 2.78
N ASP A 70 22.41 -34.66 2.39
CA ASP A 70 23.47 -34.22 3.31
C ASP A 70 24.24 -32.98 2.81
N ASP A 71 23.67 -31.79 2.97
CA ASP A 71 24.43 -30.52 2.98
C ASP A 71 23.71 -29.48 3.86
N GLU A 72 24.10 -29.38 5.14
CA GLU A 72 23.62 -28.31 6.04
C GLU A 72 24.04 -26.92 5.55
N TYR A 73 25.12 -26.84 4.76
CA TYR A 73 25.61 -25.61 4.14
C TYR A 73 24.60 -24.97 3.17
N ASP A 74 23.81 -25.77 2.45
CA ASP A 74 22.77 -25.26 1.55
C ASP A 74 21.55 -24.75 2.33
N ARG A 75 21.24 -25.35 3.50
CA ARG A 75 20.15 -24.87 4.37
C ARG A 75 20.42 -23.46 4.90
N ALA A 76 21.68 -23.14 5.17
CA ALA A 76 22.11 -21.82 5.62
C ALA A 76 22.12 -20.75 4.49
N GLN A 77 22.07 -21.15 3.22
CA GLN A 77 22.06 -20.24 2.06
C GLN A 77 20.66 -19.88 1.55
N GLN A 78 19.60 -20.54 2.02
CA GLN A 78 18.22 -20.30 1.55
C GLN A 78 17.55 -19.13 2.30
N GLU A 79 17.87 -17.92 1.85
CA GLU A 79 17.24 -16.69 2.34
C GLU A 79 15.77 -16.54 1.89
N PHE A 80 14.94 -15.91 2.73
CA PHE A 80 13.60 -15.51 2.30
C PHE A 80 13.67 -14.44 1.20
N PRO A 81 12.70 -14.37 0.27
CA PRO A 81 12.63 -13.27 -0.68
C PRO A 81 12.60 -11.92 0.02
N SER A 82 13.24 -10.89 -0.55
CA SER A 82 13.23 -9.53 0.01
C SER A 82 11.83 -8.88 0.04
N VAL A 83 10.86 -9.47 -0.65
CA VAL A 83 9.49 -8.98 -0.85
C VAL A 83 8.46 -10.01 -0.37
N CYS A 84 7.49 -9.53 0.42
CA CYS A 84 6.26 -10.24 0.74
C CYS A 84 5.03 -9.52 0.14
N LEU A 85 4.16 -10.28 -0.54
CA LEU A 85 2.81 -9.85 -0.92
C LEU A 85 1.79 -10.47 0.04
N ILE A 86 0.92 -9.65 0.63
CA ILE A 86 -0.10 -10.06 1.59
C ILE A 86 -1.48 -9.77 1.01
N GLY A 87 -2.12 -10.76 0.39
CA GLY A 87 -3.40 -10.62 -0.32
C GLY A 87 -4.60 -10.91 0.57
N LEU A 88 -5.34 -9.86 0.98
CA LEU A 88 -6.40 -9.95 1.99
C LEU A 88 -7.83 -9.77 1.42
N GLY A 89 -8.69 -10.74 1.73
CA GLY A 89 -10.02 -10.90 1.14
C GLY A 89 -9.97 -11.27 -0.35
N ARG A 90 -11.13 -11.57 -0.95
CA ARG A 90 -11.25 -12.01 -2.37
C ARG A 90 -10.39 -11.23 -3.36
N CYS A 91 -10.59 -9.91 -3.46
CA CYS A 91 -9.86 -9.04 -4.39
C CYS A 91 -8.35 -9.04 -4.11
N GLY A 92 -7.96 -8.87 -2.83
CA GLY A 92 -6.55 -8.87 -2.43
C GLY A 92 -5.82 -10.17 -2.76
N SER A 93 -6.46 -11.32 -2.51
CA SER A 93 -5.85 -12.62 -2.85
C SER A 93 -5.70 -12.84 -4.35
N ASN A 94 -6.65 -12.37 -5.16
CA ASN A 94 -6.59 -12.54 -6.62
C ASN A 94 -5.43 -11.73 -7.21
N ILE A 95 -5.31 -10.45 -6.85
CA ILE A 95 -4.23 -9.57 -7.32
C ILE A 95 -2.85 -10.09 -6.86
N ALA A 96 -2.73 -10.54 -5.61
CA ALA A 96 -1.46 -11.09 -5.11
C ALA A 96 -0.99 -12.33 -5.90
N LEU A 97 -1.94 -13.15 -6.37
CA LEU A 97 -1.67 -14.30 -7.25
C LEU A 97 -1.35 -13.87 -8.69
N ASP A 98 -2.05 -12.87 -9.22
CA ASP A 98 -1.79 -12.32 -10.56
C ASP A 98 -0.36 -11.74 -10.65
N VAL A 99 0.08 -10.95 -9.66
CA VAL A 99 1.47 -10.45 -9.55
C VAL A 99 2.47 -11.61 -9.50
N ALA A 100 2.23 -12.59 -8.63
CA ALA A 100 3.16 -13.70 -8.44
C ALA A 100 3.29 -14.57 -9.70
N GLU A 101 2.19 -14.76 -10.45
CA GLU A 101 2.21 -15.44 -11.75
C GLU A 101 2.95 -14.62 -12.81
N LEU A 102 2.76 -13.29 -12.88
CA LEU A 102 3.52 -12.43 -13.80
C LEU A 102 5.03 -12.54 -13.54
N VAL A 103 5.46 -12.43 -12.28
CA VAL A 103 6.87 -12.57 -11.88
C VAL A 103 7.41 -13.96 -12.22
N TYR A 104 6.67 -15.02 -11.90
CA TYR A 104 7.05 -16.41 -12.19
C TYR A 104 7.19 -16.67 -13.69
N ASN A 105 6.21 -16.24 -14.50
CA ASN A 105 6.22 -16.43 -15.94
C ASN A 105 7.34 -15.64 -16.61
N ALA A 106 7.56 -14.38 -16.22
CA ALA A 106 8.66 -13.58 -16.75
C ALA A 106 10.04 -14.18 -16.36
N ARG A 107 10.21 -14.66 -15.12
CA ARG A 107 11.44 -15.36 -14.72
C ARG A 107 11.67 -16.64 -15.53
N LYS A 108 10.62 -17.44 -15.74
CA LYS A 108 10.66 -18.67 -16.55
C LYS A 108 10.97 -18.38 -18.01
N PHE A 109 10.46 -17.28 -18.57
CA PHE A 109 10.79 -16.82 -19.92
C PHE A 109 12.29 -16.50 -20.05
N TYR A 110 12.84 -15.63 -19.18
CA TYR A 110 14.27 -15.29 -19.21
C TYR A 110 15.19 -16.49 -18.96
N LEU A 111 14.82 -17.42 -18.07
CA LEU A 111 15.58 -18.66 -17.86
C LEU A 111 15.57 -19.56 -19.11
N ASN A 112 14.49 -19.58 -19.88
CA ASN A 112 14.41 -20.34 -21.13
C ASN A 112 15.25 -19.69 -22.25
N GLU A 113 15.22 -18.36 -22.38
CA GLU A 113 16.09 -17.64 -23.32
C GLU A 113 17.57 -17.88 -23.00
N PHE A 114 17.97 -17.75 -21.73
CA PHE A 114 19.33 -18.03 -21.27
C PHE A 114 19.77 -19.46 -21.63
N ASN A 115 18.93 -20.46 -21.33
CA ASN A 115 19.20 -21.86 -21.68
C ASN A 115 19.25 -22.12 -23.20
N ALA A 116 18.62 -21.27 -24.02
CA ALA A 116 18.70 -21.34 -25.47
C ALA A 116 19.96 -20.65 -26.01
N GLU A 117 20.36 -19.51 -25.44
CA GLU A 117 21.64 -18.85 -25.74
C GLU A 117 22.83 -19.78 -25.43
N ASP A 118 22.87 -20.38 -24.24
CA ASP A 118 23.94 -21.30 -23.81
C ASP A 118 24.07 -22.52 -24.75
N LYS A 119 22.93 -23.11 -25.18
CA LYS A 119 22.93 -24.19 -26.19
C LYS A 119 23.41 -23.70 -27.56
N GLY A 120 23.05 -22.47 -27.94
CA GLY A 120 23.57 -21.82 -29.15
C GLY A 120 25.09 -21.60 -29.14
N TYR A 121 25.70 -21.51 -27.96
CA TYR A 121 27.15 -21.51 -27.78
C TYR A 121 27.76 -22.92 -27.75
N SER A 122 27.07 -23.94 -27.21
CA SER A 122 27.59 -25.32 -27.16
C SER A 122 27.59 -26.04 -28.52
N ASP A 123 26.63 -25.75 -29.40
CA ASP A 123 26.45 -26.49 -30.66
C ASP A 123 27.37 -26.05 -31.81
N LYS A 124 28.24 -25.05 -31.60
CA LYS A 124 29.25 -24.65 -32.60
C LYS A 124 30.60 -25.30 -32.30
N GLY A 125 30.84 -26.42 -32.99
CA GLY A 125 32.03 -27.25 -32.89
C GLY A 125 33.36 -26.48 -32.89
N TYR A 126 34.28 -26.95 -32.05
CA TYR A 126 35.54 -26.30 -31.67
C TYR A 126 36.46 -25.96 -32.86
N SER A 127 36.41 -24.71 -33.33
CA SER A 127 37.30 -24.22 -34.41
C SER A 127 38.56 -23.54 -33.84
N PRO A 128 39.78 -23.97 -34.20
CA PRO A 128 41.02 -23.34 -33.75
C PRO A 128 41.12 -21.83 -34.03
N ALA A 129 40.41 -21.34 -35.06
CA ALA A 129 40.34 -19.92 -35.39
C ALA A 129 39.61 -19.08 -34.33
N GLN A 130 38.66 -19.65 -33.57
CA GLN A 130 37.98 -18.94 -32.48
C GLN A 130 38.85 -18.80 -31.23
N TRP A 131 39.70 -19.78 -30.92
CA TRP A 131 40.63 -19.70 -29.77
C TRP A 131 41.60 -18.53 -29.89
N ILE A 132 42.20 -18.34 -31.07
CA ILE A 132 43.10 -17.21 -31.37
C ILE A 132 42.33 -15.86 -31.32
N ARG A 133 41.07 -15.84 -31.78
CA ARG A 133 40.24 -14.63 -31.79
C ARG A 133 39.74 -14.22 -30.40
N ASN A 134 39.56 -15.17 -29.49
CA ASN A 134 39.21 -14.92 -28.09
C ASN A 134 40.42 -14.42 -27.28
N ASN A 135 41.60 -15.02 -27.45
CA ASN A 135 42.79 -14.62 -26.67
C ASN A 135 43.39 -13.26 -27.09
N LEU A 136 43.14 -12.78 -28.31
CA LEU A 136 43.58 -11.44 -28.76
C LEU A 136 42.55 -10.32 -28.52
N ARG A 137 41.38 -10.64 -27.95
CA ARG A 137 40.40 -9.64 -27.50
C ARG A 137 40.44 -9.50 -25.98
N LEU A 138 41.45 -8.79 -25.49
CA LEU A 138 41.52 -8.31 -24.11
C LEU A 138 40.35 -7.34 -23.83
N GLY A 139 39.30 -7.90 -23.25
CA GLY A 139 38.03 -7.25 -22.93
C GLY A 139 37.11 -8.31 -22.35
N THR A 140 37.40 -8.72 -21.11
CA THR A 140 36.79 -9.86 -20.43
C THR A 140 35.27 -9.83 -20.47
N SER A 141 34.68 -10.76 -21.24
CA SER A 141 33.28 -11.12 -21.08
C SER A 141 33.12 -11.82 -19.73
N LYS A 142 32.78 -11.06 -18.68
CA LYS A 142 32.28 -11.65 -17.44
C LYS A 142 31.06 -12.50 -17.79
N ALA A 143 30.97 -13.67 -17.18
CA ALA A 143 29.88 -14.62 -17.42
C ALA A 143 28.51 -13.94 -17.27
N SER A 144 27.59 -14.30 -18.15
CA SER A 144 26.21 -13.83 -18.16
C SER A 144 25.52 -14.23 -16.86
N LYS A 145 25.33 -13.25 -15.97
CA LYS A 145 24.40 -13.39 -14.85
C LYS A 145 23.00 -12.93 -15.27
N PRO A 146 21.94 -13.64 -14.89
CA PRO A 146 20.57 -13.29 -15.26
C PRO A 146 20.07 -12.02 -14.54
N VAL A 147 19.13 -11.32 -15.17
CA VAL A 147 18.42 -10.17 -14.59
C VAL A 147 17.46 -10.66 -13.50
N PHE A 148 17.51 -10.04 -12.33
CA PHE A 148 16.73 -10.47 -11.17
C PHE A 148 15.27 -10.02 -11.24
N LEU A 149 14.37 -10.98 -11.46
CA LEU A 149 12.98 -10.88 -11.05
C LEU A 149 12.83 -11.53 -9.67
N VAL A 150 12.63 -10.70 -8.64
CA VAL A 150 12.46 -11.16 -7.27
C VAL A 150 11.09 -11.84 -7.14
N GLU A 151 11.06 -13.16 -7.16
CA GLU A 151 9.88 -13.96 -6.83
C GLU A 151 9.45 -13.73 -5.37
N PRO A 152 8.32 -13.04 -5.11
CA PRO A 152 7.91 -12.69 -3.77
C PRO A 152 7.40 -13.89 -2.99
N LEU A 153 7.49 -13.82 -1.65
CA LEU A 153 6.70 -14.70 -0.80
C LEU A 153 5.25 -14.19 -0.80
N VAL A 154 4.27 -15.10 -0.92
CA VAL A 154 2.85 -14.73 -1.06
C VAL A 154 2.04 -15.30 0.09
N MET A 155 1.41 -14.42 0.86
CA MET A 155 0.61 -14.73 2.04
C MET A 155 -0.84 -14.34 1.78
N LEU A 156 -1.76 -15.31 1.76
CA LEU A 156 -3.17 -15.07 1.39
C LEU A 156 -4.08 -15.29 2.60
N GLY A 157 -4.95 -14.33 2.90
CA GLY A 157 -5.89 -14.42 4.02
C GLY A 157 -7.30 -14.01 3.65
N ASP A 158 -8.27 -14.74 4.15
CA ASP A 158 -9.70 -14.43 4.03
C ASP A 158 -10.42 -14.91 5.31
N LEU A 159 -11.60 -14.35 5.57
CA LEU A 159 -12.48 -14.80 6.65
C LEU A 159 -13.58 -15.75 6.13
N ASP A 160 -13.54 -16.05 4.82
CA ASP A 160 -14.38 -17.02 4.12
C ASP A 160 -13.83 -18.45 4.30
N LYS A 161 -14.74 -19.44 4.28
CA LYS A 161 -14.48 -20.82 4.72
C LYS A 161 -13.50 -21.61 3.85
N ASP A 162 -13.45 -21.32 2.56
CA ASP A 162 -12.71 -22.11 1.58
C ASP A 162 -11.94 -21.23 0.57
N ILE A 163 -11.01 -20.42 1.10
CA ILE A 163 -10.05 -19.67 0.27
C ILE A 163 -9.27 -20.58 -0.68
N ALA A 164 -8.88 -21.78 -0.25
CA ALA A 164 -8.08 -22.70 -1.07
C ALA A 164 -8.88 -23.27 -2.25
N GLY A 165 -10.12 -23.72 -2.03
CA GLY A 165 -11.05 -24.14 -3.07
C GLY A 165 -11.48 -22.99 -3.96
N ARG A 166 -11.69 -21.78 -3.42
CA ARG A 166 -11.94 -20.55 -4.20
C ARG A 166 -10.80 -20.27 -5.18
N ILE A 167 -9.55 -20.22 -4.70
CA ILE A 167 -8.37 -19.98 -5.55
C ILE A 167 -8.27 -21.05 -6.65
N ARG A 168 -8.39 -22.32 -6.29
CA ARG A 168 -8.38 -23.43 -7.26
C ARG A 168 -9.52 -23.33 -8.28
N PHE A 169 -10.70 -22.87 -7.87
CA PHE A 169 -11.87 -22.73 -8.75
C PHE A 169 -11.70 -21.56 -9.72
N SER A 170 -11.31 -20.37 -9.23
CA SER A 170 -11.05 -19.19 -10.06
C SER A 170 -9.96 -19.40 -11.12
N ARG A 171 -9.09 -20.40 -10.91
CA ARG A 171 -7.96 -20.75 -11.78
C ARG A 171 -8.18 -22.07 -12.56
N LYS A 172 -9.41 -22.63 -12.57
CA LYS A 172 -9.75 -23.82 -13.38
C LYS A 172 -9.68 -23.50 -14.88
N GLY A 173 -8.64 -24.02 -15.54
CA GLY A 173 -8.41 -23.87 -16.98
C GLY A 173 -7.00 -23.41 -17.35
N GLU A 174 -6.18 -23.04 -16.35
CA GLU A 174 -4.80 -22.65 -16.58
C GLU A 174 -3.91 -23.78 -17.08
N LYS A 175 -3.17 -23.48 -18.14
CA LYS A 175 -2.17 -24.38 -18.74
C LYS A 175 -0.80 -24.29 -18.03
N SER A 176 -0.61 -23.30 -17.15
CA SER A 176 0.72 -22.91 -16.62
C SER A 176 1.26 -23.82 -15.50
N GLY A 177 0.38 -24.53 -14.78
CA GLY A 177 0.76 -25.34 -13.60
C GLY A 177 1.12 -24.52 -12.36
N PHE A 178 1.02 -23.18 -12.44
CA PHE A 178 1.51 -22.22 -11.45
C PHE A 178 1.14 -22.56 -10.00
N LEU A 179 -0.15 -22.79 -9.70
CA LEU A 179 -0.63 -23.08 -8.33
C LEU A 179 -0.04 -24.37 -7.70
N ARG A 180 0.49 -25.29 -8.51
CA ARG A 180 1.16 -26.51 -8.01
C ARG A 180 2.67 -26.29 -7.88
N ASP A 181 3.25 -25.53 -8.80
CA ASP A 181 4.70 -25.39 -8.96
C ASP A 181 5.26 -24.22 -8.12
N TYR A 182 4.43 -23.28 -7.64
CA TYR A 182 4.82 -22.11 -6.85
C TYR A 182 4.76 -22.36 -5.33
N SER A 183 5.80 -22.97 -4.76
CA SER A 183 5.91 -23.32 -3.32
C SER A 183 5.95 -22.11 -2.35
N LYS A 184 6.20 -20.91 -2.87
CA LYS A 184 6.29 -19.63 -2.13
C LYS A 184 4.94 -19.03 -1.75
N MET A 185 3.82 -19.67 -2.12
CA MET A 185 2.48 -19.29 -1.67
C MET A 185 2.10 -20.01 -0.37
N LYS A 186 1.54 -19.26 0.59
CA LYS A 186 0.95 -19.77 1.83
C LYS A 186 -0.43 -19.17 2.05
N ILE A 187 -1.31 -19.97 2.66
CA ILE A 187 -2.69 -19.59 2.97
C ILE A 187 -2.83 -19.53 4.49
N MET A 188 -3.32 -18.41 5.00
CA MET A 188 -3.65 -18.20 6.39
C MET A 188 -5.01 -18.85 6.67
N ASP A 189 -5.01 -20.05 7.26
CA ASP A 189 -6.23 -20.68 7.74
C ASP A 189 -6.67 -20.04 9.06
N LEU A 190 -7.68 -19.18 8.95
CA LEU A 190 -8.28 -18.42 10.06
C LEU A 190 -9.69 -18.94 10.42
N SER A 191 -10.09 -20.07 9.81
CA SER A 191 -11.45 -20.61 9.85
C SER A 191 -11.91 -21.00 11.26
N GLU A 192 -10.97 -21.34 12.15
CA GLU A 192 -11.20 -21.65 13.56
C GLU A 192 -11.87 -20.48 14.32
N VAL A 193 -11.47 -19.24 14.03
CA VAL A 193 -12.09 -18.05 14.63
C VAL A 193 -13.36 -17.68 13.85
N HIS A 194 -13.24 -17.55 12.52
CA HIS A 194 -14.38 -17.23 11.69
C HIS A 194 -14.23 -17.77 10.25
N ALA A 195 -15.33 -18.35 9.75
CA ALA A 195 -15.42 -18.99 8.44
C ALA A 195 -16.72 -18.61 7.70
N GLY A 196 -17.20 -17.37 7.86
CA GLY A 196 -18.43 -16.86 7.24
C GLY A 196 -18.25 -15.57 6.45
N GLY A 197 -17.02 -15.05 6.35
CA GLY A 197 -16.71 -13.73 5.81
C GLY A 197 -17.18 -12.57 6.70
N ALA A 198 -16.59 -11.39 6.52
CA ALA A 198 -17.08 -10.15 7.17
C ALA A 198 -18.14 -9.40 6.33
N GLY A 199 -18.60 -9.98 5.21
CA GLY A 199 -19.50 -9.33 4.26
C GLY A 199 -18.97 -7.97 3.78
N ASN A 200 -19.88 -7.00 3.60
CA ASN A 200 -19.54 -5.61 3.32
C ASN A 200 -19.43 -4.78 4.62
N ALA A 201 -18.88 -5.35 5.71
CA ALA A 201 -18.77 -4.67 7.00
C ALA A 201 -17.32 -4.62 7.53
N PRO A 202 -16.54 -3.56 7.19
CA PRO A 202 -15.16 -3.39 7.64
C PRO A 202 -14.98 -3.39 9.15
N ILE A 203 -15.95 -2.88 9.90
CA ILE A 203 -15.92 -2.91 11.38
C ILE A 203 -15.93 -4.35 11.93
N LEU A 204 -16.63 -5.28 11.27
CA LEU A 204 -16.59 -6.69 11.65
C LEU A 204 -15.28 -7.35 11.19
N GLY A 205 -14.79 -7.03 9.99
CA GLY A 205 -13.47 -7.51 9.54
C GLY A 205 -12.34 -7.08 10.48
N GLN A 206 -12.35 -5.82 10.90
CA GLN A 206 -11.43 -5.23 11.87
C GLN A 206 -11.55 -5.91 13.24
N TYR A 207 -12.77 -6.12 13.72
CA TYR A 207 -13.02 -6.82 14.98
C TYR A 207 -12.46 -8.24 14.95
N LEU A 208 -12.80 -9.01 13.92
CA LEU A 208 -12.34 -10.39 13.76
C LEU A 208 -10.81 -10.48 13.63
N ALA A 209 -10.19 -9.53 12.91
CA ALA A 209 -8.74 -9.42 12.83
C ALA A 209 -8.11 -9.19 14.21
N LYS A 210 -8.63 -8.27 15.03
CA LYS A 210 -8.16 -8.11 16.42
C LYS A 210 -8.33 -9.39 17.25
N ILE A 211 -9.47 -10.09 17.15
CA ILE A 211 -9.65 -11.37 17.89
C ILE A 211 -8.60 -12.42 17.46
N ILE A 212 -8.31 -12.50 16.16
CA ILE A 212 -7.28 -13.40 15.60
C ILE A 212 -5.88 -13.01 16.11
N LEU A 213 -5.52 -11.73 16.03
CA LEU A 213 -4.19 -11.22 16.38
C LEU A 213 -3.96 -11.12 17.89
N ASN A 214 -5.00 -11.08 18.73
CA ASN A 214 -4.88 -11.12 20.18
C ASN A 214 -4.75 -12.56 20.73
N LYS A 215 -5.10 -13.58 19.94
CA LYS A 215 -5.08 -14.99 20.36
C LYS A 215 -3.67 -15.58 20.23
N ASP A 216 -3.26 -16.28 21.28
CA ASP A 216 -2.02 -17.07 21.35
C ASP A 216 -1.90 -18.05 20.17
N THR A 217 -0.83 -17.90 19.37
CA THR A 217 -0.59 -18.67 18.15
C THR A 217 -0.45 -20.17 18.39
N GLN A 218 -0.01 -20.59 19.57
CA GLN A 218 0.13 -22.01 19.94
C GLN A 218 -1.22 -22.70 20.16
N ARG A 219 -2.30 -21.92 20.32
CA ARG A 219 -3.67 -22.41 20.56
C ARG A 219 -4.52 -22.43 19.29
N PHE A 220 -3.93 -22.19 18.13
CA PHE A 220 -4.64 -22.36 16.86
C PHE A 220 -4.62 -23.83 16.42
N SER A 221 -5.71 -24.28 15.81
CA SER A 221 -5.80 -25.64 15.26
C SER A 221 -4.91 -25.83 14.02
N SER A 222 -4.60 -24.74 13.30
CA SER A 222 -3.69 -24.75 12.16
C SER A 222 -2.23 -24.65 12.62
N PRO A 223 -1.38 -25.66 12.34
CA PRO A 223 0.04 -25.62 12.69
C PRO A 223 0.84 -24.60 11.87
N ASP A 224 0.31 -24.17 10.73
CA ASP A 224 0.93 -23.20 9.82
C ASP A 224 0.79 -21.76 10.36
N TRP A 225 -0.28 -21.46 11.11
CA TRP A 225 -0.56 -20.09 11.56
C TRP A 225 0.57 -19.52 12.42
N LYS A 226 1.14 -20.29 13.35
CA LYS A 226 2.30 -19.84 14.15
C LYS A 226 3.52 -19.52 13.27
N MET A 227 3.73 -20.25 12.17
CA MET A 227 4.86 -20.03 11.26
C MET A 227 4.64 -18.76 10.44
N ILE A 228 3.42 -18.57 9.92
CA ILE A 228 3.04 -17.37 9.17
C ILE A 228 3.03 -16.13 10.08
N HIS A 229 2.51 -16.23 11.30
CA HIS A 229 2.53 -15.15 12.29
C HIS A 229 3.97 -14.77 12.66
N SER A 230 4.84 -15.76 12.93
CA SER A 230 6.24 -15.47 13.21
C SER A 230 6.97 -14.82 12.05
N TYR A 231 6.66 -15.20 10.80
CA TYR A 231 7.22 -14.53 9.63
C TYR A 231 6.66 -13.11 9.39
N LEU A 232 5.33 -12.92 9.45
CA LEU A 232 4.70 -11.63 9.14
C LEU A 232 4.86 -10.60 10.25
N ILE A 233 4.75 -11.02 11.51
CA ILE A 233 4.62 -10.13 12.67
C ILE A 233 5.83 -10.27 13.59
N ASP A 234 6.15 -11.47 14.09
CA ASP A 234 7.14 -11.59 15.17
C ASP A 234 8.59 -11.34 14.69
N SER A 235 8.92 -11.63 13.44
CA SER A 235 10.27 -11.49 12.89
C SER A 235 10.50 -10.29 11.98
N CYS A 236 9.49 -9.41 11.85
CA CYS A 236 9.61 -8.24 11.00
C CYS A 236 10.75 -7.33 11.49
N GLY A 237 11.70 -7.00 10.60
CA GLY A 237 12.92 -6.25 10.93
C GLY A 237 14.09 -7.07 11.49
N ILE A 238 13.92 -8.35 11.84
CA ILE A 238 15.03 -9.20 12.29
C ILE A 238 15.87 -9.65 11.09
N LYS A 239 17.20 -9.67 11.21
CA LYS A 239 18.13 -10.21 10.18
C LYS A 239 17.78 -11.62 9.68
N ALA A 240 17.29 -12.50 10.54
CA ALA A 240 16.90 -13.88 10.19
C ALA A 240 15.70 -13.97 9.21
N ASN A 241 14.92 -12.89 9.07
CA ASN A 241 13.91 -12.72 8.05
C ASN A 241 14.40 -11.67 7.05
N GLN A 242 14.85 -12.08 5.86
CA GLN A 242 15.43 -11.20 4.85
C GLN A 242 14.39 -10.35 4.11
N SER A 243 13.09 -10.52 4.39
CA SER A 243 12.04 -9.69 3.79
C SER A 243 12.03 -8.28 4.40
N ARG A 244 12.12 -7.28 3.54
CA ARG A 244 12.18 -5.85 3.89
C ARG A 244 11.03 -5.04 3.30
N LEU A 245 10.39 -5.53 2.24
CA LEU A 245 9.24 -4.89 1.61
C LEU A 245 7.97 -5.74 1.81
N TYR A 246 6.94 -5.16 2.40
CA TYR A 246 5.66 -5.82 2.65
C TYR A 246 4.52 -5.03 1.99
N PHE A 247 3.84 -5.66 1.03
CA PHE A 247 2.73 -5.05 0.30
C PHE A 247 1.40 -5.73 0.70
N SER A 248 0.58 -5.04 1.49
CA SER A 248 -0.76 -5.50 1.86
C SER A 248 -1.77 -5.10 0.78
N ILE A 249 -2.25 -6.06 -0.02
CA ILE A 249 -3.15 -5.81 -1.16
C ILE A 249 -4.58 -6.14 -0.74
N PHE A 250 -5.50 -5.19 -0.89
CA PHE A 250 -6.90 -5.34 -0.48
C PHE A 250 -7.83 -4.35 -1.18
N SER A 251 -9.15 -4.61 -1.13
CA SER A 251 -10.18 -3.65 -1.54
C SER A 251 -10.68 -2.83 -0.35
N ALA A 252 -10.80 -1.52 -0.55
CA ALA A 252 -11.32 -0.57 0.44
C ALA A 252 -12.82 -0.77 0.74
N GLY A 253 -13.60 -1.20 -0.27
CA GLY A 253 -15.05 -1.37 -0.15
C GLY A 253 -15.47 -2.70 0.52
N GLY A 254 -14.63 -3.74 0.43
CA GLY A 254 -14.95 -5.07 0.99
C GLY A 254 -14.66 -5.17 2.50
N GLY A 255 -15.54 -5.83 3.26
CA GLY A 255 -15.44 -5.89 4.72
C GLY A 255 -14.24 -6.68 5.26
N THR A 256 -13.94 -7.84 4.66
CA THR A 256 -12.76 -8.65 5.06
C THR A 256 -11.46 -7.91 4.75
N GLY A 257 -11.28 -7.45 3.50
CA GLY A 257 -10.03 -6.85 3.03
C GLY A 257 -9.66 -5.58 3.80
N SER A 258 -10.51 -4.56 3.72
CA SER A 258 -10.28 -3.27 4.42
C SER A 258 -10.18 -3.42 5.94
N GLY A 259 -10.99 -4.29 6.54
CA GLY A 259 -11.01 -4.52 7.99
C GLY A 259 -9.75 -5.24 8.49
N MET A 260 -9.35 -6.34 7.84
CA MET A 260 -8.15 -7.09 8.24
C MET A 260 -6.85 -6.34 7.95
N ALA A 261 -6.73 -5.73 6.76
CA ALA A 261 -5.43 -5.26 6.29
C ALA A 261 -4.82 -4.20 7.21
N SER A 262 -5.63 -3.25 7.68
CA SER A 262 -5.18 -2.23 8.61
C SER A 262 -4.75 -2.82 9.97
N GLU A 263 -5.43 -3.86 10.47
CA GLU A 263 -5.10 -4.50 11.75
C GLU A 263 -3.84 -5.39 11.67
N PHE A 264 -3.65 -6.09 10.55
CA PHE A 264 -2.42 -6.85 10.29
C PHE A 264 -1.21 -5.91 10.14
N GLY A 265 -1.37 -4.77 9.44
CA GLY A 265 -0.34 -3.74 9.35
C GLY A 265 0.01 -3.15 10.72
N LEU A 266 -1.00 -2.80 11.53
CA LEU A 266 -0.78 -2.32 12.91
C LEU A 266 -0.09 -3.36 13.79
N ALA A 267 -0.45 -4.65 13.71
CA ALA A 267 0.21 -5.70 14.49
C ALA A 267 1.69 -5.89 14.08
N GLN A 268 1.98 -5.85 12.78
CA GLN A 268 3.34 -5.88 12.26
C GLN A 268 4.15 -4.68 12.76
N GLN A 269 3.61 -3.47 12.65
CA GLN A 269 4.27 -2.23 13.09
C GLN A 269 4.43 -2.15 14.62
N TYR A 270 3.46 -2.66 15.38
CA TYR A 270 3.54 -2.80 16.83
C TYR A 270 4.66 -3.76 17.26
N SER A 271 4.78 -4.93 16.63
CA SER A 271 5.87 -5.88 16.89
C SER A 271 7.23 -5.30 16.53
N TYR A 272 7.32 -4.63 15.38
CA TYR A 272 8.53 -3.96 14.88
C TYR A 272 8.99 -2.83 15.84
N MET A 273 8.08 -1.94 16.24
CA MET A 273 8.39 -0.87 17.19
C MET A 273 8.80 -1.41 18.58
N ASN A 274 8.05 -2.36 19.15
CA ASN A 274 8.41 -2.95 20.46
C ASN A 274 9.84 -3.49 20.48
N LYS A 275 10.26 -4.20 19.42
CA LYS A 275 11.60 -4.77 19.30
C LYS A 275 12.68 -3.73 19.01
N THR A 276 12.31 -2.55 18.51
CA THR A 276 13.23 -1.41 18.36
C THR A 276 13.55 -0.77 19.72
N PHE A 277 12.61 -0.79 20.67
CA PHE A 277 12.71 -0.13 21.97
C PHE A 277 13.06 -1.06 23.15
N ASP A 278 12.98 -2.40 23.02
CA ASP A 278 13.36 -3.34 24.09
C ASP A 278 14.89 -3.41 24.29
N THR A 279 15.47 -2.38 24.90
CA THR A 279 16.93 -2.24 25.13
C THR A 279 17.43 -3.10 26.30
N LYS A 280 16.98 -4.35 26.43
CA LYS A 280 17.54 -5.27 27.41
C LYS A 280 19.04 -5.47 27.12
N PRO A 281 19.92 -5.30 28.12
CA PRO A 281 21.32 -5.68 27.94
C PRO A 281 21.35 -7.19 27.62
N MET A 282 22.06 -7.56 26.56
CA MET A 282 22.30 -8.96 26.25
C MET A 282 23.12 -9.56 27.38
N ASP A 283 22.52 -10.46 28.17
CA ASP A 283 23.28 -11.26 29.14
C ASP A 283 24.36 -12.03 28.37
N GLU A 284 25.63 -11.88 28.78
CA GLU A 284 26.82 -12.36 28.05
C GLU A 284 26.93 -13.90 27.94
N HIS A 285 25.90 -14.64 28.35
CA HIS A 285 25.94 -16.10 28.48
C HIS A 285 25.45 -16.90 27.25
N ASP A 286 24.75 -16.28 26.29
CA ASP A 286 24.34 -16.95 25.04
C ASP A 286 25.41 -16.86 23.95
N SER A 287 26.42 -17.74 24.06
CA SER A 287 27.49 -17.91 23.07
C SER A 287 27.05 -18.41 21.67
N LYS A 288 25.74 -18.42 21.38
CA LYS A 288 25.16 -18.75 20.06
C LYS A 288 24.17 -17.71 19.51
N SER A 289 23.57 -16.83 20.33
CA SER A 289 22.50 -15.92 19.86
C SER A 289 23.02 -14.54 19.39
N GLY A 290 24.23 -14.15 19.80
CA GLY A 290 24.78 -12.78 19.67
C GLY A 290 25.03 -12.21 18.26
N HIS A 291 24.61 -12.89 17.20
CA HIS A 291 24.71 -12.41 15.81
C HIS A 291 23.38 -12.37 15.04
N SER A 292 22.26 -12.78 15.66
CA SER A 292 20.97 -12.97 14.96
C SER A 292 20.05 -11.73 15.00
N PHE A 293 20.12 -10.93 16.07
CA PHE A 293 19.18 -9.82 16.33
C PHE A 293 19.71 -8.44 15.91
N VAL A 294 20.35 -8.35 14.73
CA VAL A 294 20.56 -7.04 14.08
C VAL A 294 19.22 -6.61 13.48
N PHE A 295 18.78 -5.41 13.83
CA PHE A 295 17.51 -4.86 13.39
C PHE A 295 17.70 -4.04 12.12
N GLU A 296 16.88 -4.31 11.10
CA GLU A 296 16.97 -3.70 9.79
C GLU A 296 15.64 -3.01 9.40
N PRO A 297 15.71 -1.87 8.69
CA PRO A 297 14.56 -1.07 8.34
C PRO A 297 13.66 -1.78 7.32
N ILE A 298 12.34 -1.70 7.57
CA ILE A 298 11.31 -2.23 6.68
C ILE A 298 10.54 -1.10 5.99
N PHE A 299 10.01 -1.39 4.80
CA PHE A 299 8.99 -0.59 4.15
C PHE A 299 7.71 -1.40 3.99
N THR A 300 6.60 -0.84 4.45
CA THR A 300 5.28 -1.45 4.42
C THR A 300 4.32 -0.55 3.66
N SER A 301 3.56 -1.12 2.72
CA SER A 301 2.64 -0.37 1.87
C SER A 301 1.30 -1.06 1.77
N GLY A 302 0.22 -0.34 2.07
CA GLY A 302 -1.13 -0.77 1.73
C GLY A 302 -1.39 -0.48 0.24
N ILE A 303 -1.84 -1.45 -0.51
CA ILE A 303 -2.29 -1.29 -1.90
C ILE A 303 -3.81 -1.42 -1.87
N CYS A 304 -4.45 -0.26 -2.00
CA CYS A 304 -5.83 0.00 -1.65
C CYS A 304 -6.65 0.23 -2.91
N VAL A 305 -7.47 -0.76 -3.26
CA VAL A 305 -8.37 -0.69 -4.42
C VAL A 305 -9.67 -0.02 -4.02
N LEU A 306 -9.91 1.19 -4.53
CA LEU A 306 -11.10 2.01 -4.25
C LEU A 306 -12.29 1.58 -5.13
N PRO A 307 -13.53 1.63 -4.62
CA PRO A 307 -14.73 1.33 -5.41
C PRO A 307 -15.02 2.42 -6.46
N ASN A 308 -15.83 2.09 -7.47
CA ASN A 308 -16.35 3.06 -8.45
C ASN A 308 -17.15 4.14 -7.74
N ILE A 309 -16.84 5.41 -7.96
CA ILE A 309 -17.50 6.54 -7.30
C ILE A 309 -18.72 7.01 -8.09
N SER A 310 -18.68 6.84 -9.41
CA SER A 310 -19.62 7.46 -10.36
C SER A 310 -20.49 6.45 -11.13
N ASP A 311 -20.75 5.27 -10.56
CA ASP A 311 -21.74 4.32 -11.09
C ASP A 311 -23.17 4.76 -10.71
N HIS A 312 -24.03 4.91 -11.72
CA HIS A 312 -25.43 5.30 -11.56
C HIS A 312 -26.36 4.17 -11.07
N ARG A 313 -25.88 2.94 -10.85
CA ARG A 313 -26.65 1.84 -10.26
C ARG A 313 -26.67 1.94 -8.72
N SER A 314 -27.63 2.73 -8.22
CA SER A 314 -27.50 3.56 -7.01
C SER A 314 -27.76 2.92 -5.63
N GLU A 315 -27.47 1.63 -5.39
CA GLU A 315 -27.67 1.02 -4.05
C GLU A 315 -26.42 0.30 -3.53
N MET A 316 -25.85 -0.65 -4.27
CA MET A 316 -24.65 -1.39 -3.82
C MET A 316 -23.40 -0.50 -3.72
N SER A 317 -23.36 0.60 -4.49
CA SER A 317 -22.27 1.59 -4.49
C SER A 317 -22.12 2.31 -3.13
N GLU A 318 -23.24 2.68 -2.47
CA GLU A 318 -23.22 3.47 -1.24
C GLU A 318 -22.51 2.74 -0.08
N ALA A 319 -22.79 1.44 0.12
CA ALA A 319 -22.12 0.66 1.17
C ALA A 319 -20.60 0.60 0.95
N LEU A 320 -20.17 0.42 -0.31
CA LEU A 320 -18.75 0.39 -0.67
C LEU A 320 -18.08 1.76 -0.43
N HIS A 321 -18.78 2.87 -0.68
CA HIS A 321 -18.28 4.23 -0.41
C HIS A 321 -18.11 4.49 1.09
N ILE A 322 -19.10 4.13 1.92
CA ILE A 322 -19.02 4.24 3.38
C ILE A 322 -17.82 3.43 3.90
N ASN A 323 -17.63 2.22 3.37
CA ASN A 323 -16.56 1.32 3.78
C ASN A 323 -15.17 1.85 3.44
N ALA A 324 -14.98 2.33 2.20
CA ALA A 324 -13.74 2.96 1.79
C ALA A 324 -13.47 4.23 2.59
N GLY A 325 -14.47 5.11 2.73
CA GLY A 325 -14.37 6.32 3.54
C GLY A 325 -14.01 6.08 5.01
N ARG A 326 -14.54 5.00 5.61
CA ARG A 326 -14.17 4.56 6.97
C ARG A 326 -12.69 4.19 7.05
N LEU A 327 -12.20 3.39 6.11
CA LEU A 327 -10.79 3.00 6.06
C LEU A 327 -9.89 4.22 5.88
N LEU A 328 -10.21 5.10 4.94
CA LEU A 328 -9.43 6.31 4.66
C LEU A 328 -9.41 7.26 5.87
N CYS A 329 -10.53 7.43 6.56
CA CYS A 329 -10.61 8.22 7.79
C CYS A 329 -9.83 7.57 8.95
N LYS A 330 -9.88 6.25 9.12
CA LYS A 330 -9.01 5.55 10.09
C LYS A 330 -7.54 5.80 9.78
N TYR A 331 -7.15 5.60 8.53
CA TYR A 331 -5.77 5.74 8.08
C TYR A 331 -5.25 7.17 8.26
N LEU A 332 -5.98 8.20 7.83
CA LEU A 332 -5.55 9.60 8.01
C LEU A 332 -5.48 10.01 9.48
N SER A 333 -6.35 9.49 10.35
CA SER A 333 -6.24 9.70 11.79
C SER A 333 -4.96 9.11 12.38
N GLU A 334 -4.58 7.90 11.96
CA GLU A 334 -3.38 7.20 12.41
C GLU A 334 -2.10 7.85 11.84
N GLU A 335 -2.14 8.29 10.58
CA GLU A 335 -1.07 9.08 9.96
C GLU A 335 -0.88 10.46 10.61
N TRP A 336 -1.96 11.12 11.06
CA TRP A 336 -1.88 12.36 11.83
C TRP A 336 -1.18 12.14 13.17
N ASP A 337 -1.63 11.14 13.94
CA ASP A 337 -1.06 10.82 15.24
C ASP A 337 0.41 10.36 15.13
N PHE A 338 0.79 9.68 14.06
CA PHE A 338 2.18 9.32 13.77
C PHE A 338 3.05 10.51 13.31
N SER A 339 2.56 11.31 12.36
CA SER A 339 3.43 12.23 11.59
C SER A 339 3.42 13.70 12.05
N TYR A 340 2.32 14.18 12.65
CA TYR A 340 2.07 15.62 12.85
C TYR A 340 1.47 15.98 14.21
N ASN A 341 1.08 15.01 15.04
CA ASN A 341 0.52 15.30 16.37
C ASN A 341 1.61 15.60 17.41
N PHE A 342 2.19 16.80 17.32
CA PHE A 342 3.21 17.31 18.25
C PHE A 342 2.69 17.63 19.66
N ALA A 343 1.36 17.65 19.88
CA ALA A 343 0.79 17.98 21.19
C ALA A 343 1.15 16.97 22.30
N ASN A 344 1.59 15.76 21.92
CA ASN A 344 2.21 14.79 22.82
C ASN A 344 3.74 14.82 22.62
N GLU A 345 4.44 15.81 23.14
CA GLU A 345 5.93 15.85 23.09
C GLU A 345 6.59 14.92 24.13
N ASP A 346 5.81 14.22 24.96
CA ASP A 346 6.30 13.17 25.87
C ASP A 346 6.99 12.06 25.08
N SER A 347 8.32 12.04 25.10
CA SER A 347 9.17 11.06 24.43
C SER A 347 9.31 9.74 25.20
N SER A 348 8.32 9.37 26.00
CA SER A 348 8.31 8.11 26.74
C SER A 348 8.00 6.93 25.79
N GLU A 349 8.58 5.77 26.05
CA GLU A 349 8.38 4.56 25.24
C GLU A 349 6.88 4.25 25.05
N ALA A 350 6.07 4.35 26.11
CA ALA A 350 4.63 4.15 26.04
C ALA A 350 3.90 5.15 25.12
N SER A 351 4.40 6.39 25.02
CA SER A 351 3.88 7.47 24.18
C SER A 351 4.29 7.34 22.71
N VAL A 352 5.43 6.70 22.44
CA VAL A 352 5.88 6.34 21.08
C VAL A 352 5.20 5.06 20.61
N MET A 353 5.09 4.03 21.46
CA MET A 353 4.35 2.80 21.17
C MET A 353 2.84 3.02 20.96
N GLY A 354 2.28 4.09 21.51
CA GLY A 354 0.92 4.55 21.24
C GLY A 354 0.74 5.29 19.90
N ARG A 355 1.83 5.57 19.16
CA ARG A 355 1.83 6.25 17.85
C ARG A 355 2.36 5.32 16.77
N ILE A 356 1.49 4.41 16.34
CA ILE A 356 1.73 3.55 15.18
C ILE A 356 0.69 3.78 14.09
N ARG A 357 1.12 3.56 12.84
CA ARG A 357 0.29 3.57 11.63
C ARG A 357 0.35 2.18 10.99
N PRO A 358 -0.67 1.75 10.23
CA PRO A 358 -0.70 0.40 9.66
C PRO A 358 0.36 0.18 8.58
N TRP A 359 0.70 1.22 7.81
CA TRP A 359 1.66 1.17 6.71
C TRP A 359 2.43 2.47 6.63
N ASN A 360 3.60 2.47 6.00
CA ASN A 360 4.33 3.70 5.68
C ASN A 360 3.60 4.52 4.62
N ALA A 361 3.08 3.84 3.60
CA ALA A 361 2.34 4.44 2.49
C ALA A 361 1.04 3.67 2.19
N MET A 362 0.06 4.36 1.62
CA MET A 362 -1.15 3.76 1.05
C MET A 362 -1.24 4.12 -0.43
N MET A 363 -0.93 3.17 -1.31
CA MET A 363 -1.08 3.29 -2.76
C MET A 363 -2.56 3.13 -3.13
N LEU A 364 -3.13 4.14 -3.79
CA LEU A 364 -4.53 4.25 -4.15
C LEU A 364 -4.73 3.95 -5.62
N ILE A 365 -5.66 3.03 -5.91
CA ILE A 365 -6.01 2.64 -7.28
C ILE A 365 -7.53 2.59 -7.38
N SER A 366 -8.12 3.47 -8.20
CA SER A 366 -9.56 3.55 -8.41
C SER A 366 -10.05 2.49 -9.37
N ASN A 367 -11.17 1.81 -9.08
CA ASN A 367 -11.79 0.92 -10.06
C ASN A 367 -12.41 1.67 -11.25
N ASP A 368 -12.67 2.98 -11.14
CA ASP A 368 -13.15 3.81 -12.26
C ASP A 368 -12.11 3.90 -13.41
N ILE A 369 -10.84 3.49 -13.19
CA ILE A 369 -9.81 3.33 -14.23
C ILE A 369 -10.32 2.52 -15.42
N MET A 370 -11.08 1.45 -15.18
CA MET A 370 -11.61 0.64 -16.29
C MET A 370 -12.59 1.45 -17.14
N ARG A 371 -13.54 2.17 -16.53
CA ARG A 371 -14.55 2.94 -17.28
C ARG A 371 -13.91 3.98 -18.20
N TYR A 372 -12.89 4.70 -17.74
CA TYR A 372 -12.20 5.67 -18.57
C TYR A 372 -11.44 5.02 -19.75
N ALA A 373 -10.94 3.80 -19.56
CA ALA A 373 -10.33 3.04 -20.65
C ALA A 373 -11.37 2.58 -21.69
N GLU A 374 -12.59 2.22 -21.27
CA GLU A 374 -13.70 1.91 -22.18
C GLU A 374 -14.22 3.15 -22.95
N GLU A 375 -14.36 4.29 -22.26
CA GLU A 375 -14.75 5.59 -22.85
C GLU A 375 -13.79 6.02 -23.97
N SER A 376 -12.50 5.68 -23.84
CA SER A 376 -11.43 6.12 -24.73
C SER A 376 -11.24 5.25 -25.99
N ASP A 377 -11.86 4.06 -26.09
CA ASP A 377 -11.61 3.10 -27.19
C ASP A 377 -12.80 2.93 -28.16
N ASP A 378 -13.20 4.06 -28.78
CA ASP A 378 -14.14 4.16 -29.93
C ASP A 378 -15.44 3.34 -29.83
N GLY A 379 -15.91 3.06 -28.62
CA GLY A 379 -17.18 2.35 -28.36
C GLY A 379 -17.18 0.85 -28.65
N ASN A 380 -16.06 0.25 -29.06
CA ASN A 380 -15.98 -1.20 -29.28
C ASN A 380 -16.09 -2.02 -27.97
N ILE A 381 -15.97 -1.35 -26.82
CA ILE A 381 -15.89 -1.95 -25.49
C ILE A 381 -17.24 -1.91 -24.72
N GLN A 382 -18.34 -1.47 -25.36
CA GLN A 382 -19.67 -1.29 -24.71
C GLN A 382 -20.33 -2.56 -24.11
N ASN A 383 -19.70 -3.73 -24.13
CA ASN A 383 -20.22 -4.99 -23.56
C ASN A 383 -19.13 -5.84 -22.87
N ILE A 384 -18.17 -5.25 -22.15
CA ILE A 384 -17.29 -6.05 -21.26
C ILE A 384 -18.09 -6.53 -20.03
N ASP A 385 -17.96 -7.83 -19.72
CA ASP A 385 -18.50 -8.44 -18.50
C ASP A 385 -17.78 -7.89 -17.25
N VAL A 386 -18.50 -7.72 -16.14
CA VAL A 386 -17.95 -7.21 -14.88
C VAL A 386 -16.74 -8.02 -14.42
N ASN A 387 -16.75 -9.34 -14.64
CA ASN A 387 -15.60 -10.22 -14.32
C ASN A 387 -14.36 -9.91 -15.18
N ALA A 388 -14.55 -9.47 -16.43
CA ALA A 388 -13.46 -9.07 -17.31
C ALA A 388 -12.96 -7.65 -16.97
N MET A 389 -13.83 -6.71 -16.58
CA MET A 389 -13.40 -5.43 -16.00
C MET A 389 -12.54 -5.63 -14.74
N GLU A 390 -12.99 -6.48 -13.80
CA GLU A 390 -12.22 -6.82 -12.59
C GLU A 390 -10.85 -7.43 -12.95
N LYS A 391 -10.81 -8.31 -13.96
CA LYS A 391 -9.56 -8.91 -14.44
C LYS A 391 -8.59 -7.88 -15.03
N HIS A 392 -9.07 -6.94 -15.84
CA HIS A 392 -8.23 -5.88 -16.40
C HIS A 392 -7.73 -4.90 -15.34
N ALA A 393 -8.57 -4.58 -14.33
CA ALA A 393 -8.15 -3.79 -13.18
C ALA A 393 -7.06 -4.51 -12.38
N ASN A 394 -7.25 -5.80 -12.07
CA ASN A 394 -6.24 -6.62 -11.39
C ASN A 394 -4.94 -6.72 -12.19
N GLN A 395 -5.01 -6.81 -13.52
CA GLN A 395 -3.82 -6.80 -14.40
C GLN A 395 -3.08 -5.46 -14.33
N TYR A 396 -3.77 -4.31 -14.40
CA TYR A 396 -3.16 -2.99 -14.22
C TYR A 396 -2.48 -2.86 -12.86
N ILE A 397 -3.20 -3.20 -11.78
CA ILE A 397 -2.65 -3.17 -10.41
C ILE A 397 -1.40 -4.06 -10.33
N SER A 398 -1.46 -5.26 -10.91
CA SER A 398 -0.36 -6.21 -10.87
C SER A 398 0.88 -5.72 -11.63
N GLN A 399 0.68 -5.02 -12.76
CA GLN A 399 1.76 -4.38 -13.51
C GLN A 399 2.42 -3.25 -12.69
N GLN A 400 1.64 -2.42 -11.99
CA GLN A 400 2.20 -1.36 -11.14
C GLN A 400 3.03 -1.93 -9.99
N ILE A 401 2.54 -3.00 -9.35
CA ILE A 401 3.30 -3.73 -8.32
C ILE A 401 4.60 -4.28 -8.94
N PHE A 402 4.52 -4.99 -10.06
CA PHE A 402 5.68 -5.54 -10.76
C PHE A 402 6.76 -4.49 -11.07
N ASN A 403 6.37 -3.29 -11.53
CA ASN A 403 7.31 -2.20 -11.81
C ASN A 403 8.01 -1.70 -10.52
N ILE A 404 7.30 -1.64 -9.39
CA ILE A 404 7.89 -1.31 -8.08
C ILE A 404 8.84 -2.42 -7.61
N LEU A 405 8.50 -3.69 -7.81
CA LEU A 405 9.34 -4.84 -7.44
C LEU A 405 10.63 -4.91 -8.26
N THR A 406 10.56 -4.61 -9.57
CA THR A 406 11.75 -4.67 -10.44
C THR A 406 12.74 -3.53 -10.18
N ALA A 407 12.28 -2.39 -9.63
CA ALA A 407 13.14 -1.30 -9.17
C ALA A 407 14.02 -1.62 -7.94
N GLN A 408 13.89 -2.82 -7.37
CA GLN A 408 14.62 -3.30 -6.19
C GLN A 408 15.91 -4.08 -6.51
N ALA A 409 16.22 -4.31 -7.79
CA ALA A 409 17.32 -5.17 -8.20
C ALA A 409 18.70 -4.65 -7.73
N VAL A 410 19.54 -5.57 -7.25
CA VAL A 410 20.85 -5.24 -6.64
C VAL A 410 21.85 -4.74 -7.71
N THR A 411 22.56 -3.64 -7.42
CA THR A 411 23.49 -3.01 -8.39
C THR A 411 24.78 -3.79 -8.67
N THR A 412 24.98 -4.97 -8.09
CA THR A 412 26.18 -5.80 -8.28
C THR A 412 26.33 -6.38 -9.69
N ASP A 413 25.21 -6.48 -10.41
CA ASP A 413 25.12 -7.12 -11.72
C ASP A 413 24.90 -6.08 -12.83
N TYR A 414 24.87 -4.80 -12.46
CA TYR A 414 24.84 -3.64 -13.34
C TYR A 414 26.27 -3.15 -13.61
N ASP A 415 26.65 -3.04 -14.89
CA ASP A 415 27.96 -2.47 -15.26
C ASP A 415 28.00 -0.96 -14.92
N GLN A 416 28.75 -0.58 -13.89
CA GLN A 416 28.96 0.83 -13.50
C GLN A 416 29.46 1.70 -14.66
N ASN A 417 30.13 1.11 -15.67
CA ASN A 417 30.57 1.83 -16.86
C ASN A 417 29.42 2.15 -17.82
N TYR A 418 28.32 1.38 -17.82
CA TYR A 418 27.14 1.65 -18.63
C TYR A 418 26.48 2.98 -18.21
N PHE A 419 26.22 3.18 -16.91
CA PHE A 419 25.59 4.39 -16.37
C PHE A 419 26.42 5.64 -16.64
N ARG A 420 27.74 5.57 -16.40
CA ARG A 420 28.68 6.64 -16.73
C ARG A 420 28.70 6.97 -18.23
N ARG A 421 28.59 5.96 -19.11
CA ARG A 421 28.50 6.15 -20.57
C ARG A 421 27.15 6.71 -21.04
N ALA A 422 26.08 6.53 -20.26
CA ALA A 422 24.78 7.14 -20.50
C ALA A 422 24.69 8.61 -20.02
N GLY A 423 25.75 9.13 -19.37
CA GLY A 423 25.75 10.48 -18.79
C GLY A 423 24.91 10.59 -17.50
N ILE A 424 24.65 9.46 -16.85
CA ILE A 424 23.86 9.37 -15.62
C ILE A 424 24.82 9.27 -14.45
N ASP A 425 24.70 10.19 -13.48
CA ASP A 425 25.45 10.08 -12.24
C ASP A 425 24.86 8.94 -11.39
N ILE A 426 25.73 8.11 -10.84
CA ILE A 426 25.35 7.02 -9.94
C ILE A 426 24.75 7.58 -8.64
N GLY A 427 25.03 8.85 -8.29
CA GLY A 427 24.32 9.57 -7.23
C GLY A 427 22.90 10.02 -7.58
N GLU A 428 22.52 10.06 -8.86
CA GLU A 428 21.15 10.43 -9.30
C GLU A 428 20.24 9.21 -9.54
N THR A 429 20.79 8.07 -9.98
CA THR A 429 20.03 6.80 -10.08
C THR A 429 20.18 5.99 -8.81
N ILE A 430 19.17 6.08 -7.96
CA ILE A 430 19.18 5.51 -6.62
C ILE A 430 18.46 4.15 -6.62
N ARG A 431 19.05 3.14 -5.96
CA ARG A 431 18.34 1.89 -5.58
C ARG A 431 17.14 2.31 -4.74
N LEU A 432 15.92 1.89 -5.04
CA LEU A 432 14.77 2.21 -4.17
C LEU A 432 14.71 1.26 -2.98
N ASP A 433 15.77 1.18 -2.17
CA ASP A 433 15.79 0.29 -1.01
C ASP A 433 14.70 0.65 0.03
N ALA A 434 14.52 -0.20 1.05
CA ALA A 434 13.48 0.01 2.06
C ALA A 434 13.60 1.37 2.78
N ASN A 435 14.80 1.91 2.98
CA ASN A 435 14.99 3.24 3.56
C ASN A 435 14.60 4.34 2.58
N ASP A 436 15.03 4.23 1.32
CA ASP A 436 14.73 5.22 0.31
C ASP A 436 13.24 5.29 0.01
N LEU A 437 12.53 4.15 0.03
CA LEU A 437 11.07 4.10 -0.02
C LEU A 437 10.44 4.68 1.26
N PHE A 438 10.89 4.30 2.46
CA PHE A 438 10.40 4.84 3.74
C PHE A 438 10.51 6.37 3.81
N MET A 439 11.63 6.93 3.35
CA MET A 439 11.89 8.38 3.37
C MET A 439 11.18 9.14 2.25
N SER A 440 10.74 8.47 1.18
CA SER A 440 10.17 9.13 -0.01
C SER A 440 8.68 8.89 -0.20
N LEU A 441 8.13 7.81 0.35
CA LEU A 441 6.72 7.45 0.26
C LEU A 441 6.14 7.37 1.68
N ALA A 442 5.36 8.39 2.04
CA ALA A 442 4.66 8.47 3.31
C ALA A 442 3.22 8.94 3.09
N GLY A 443 2.26 8.30 3.76
CA GLY A 443 0.84 8.63 3.59
C GLY A 443 0.24 8.12 2.27
N PRO A 444 -0.86 8.73 1.80
CA PRO A 444 -1.51 8.39 0.53
C PRO A 444 -0.60 8.60 -0.69
N VAL A 445 -0.61 7.65 -1.63
CA VAL A 445 0.21 7.63 -2.85
C VAL A 445 -0.65 7.30 -4.06
N ALA A 446 -0.44 7.98 -5.19
CA ALA A 446 -1.04 7.66 -6.48
C ALA A 446 0.06 7.26 -7.47
N ILE A 447 -0.33 6.55 -8.54
CA ILE A 447 0.57 5.96 -9.52
C ILE A 447 0.20 6.51 -10.91
N ALA A 448 1.18 7.01 -11.65
CA ALA A 448 1.05 7.43 -13.05
C ALA A 448 1.90 6.48 -13.91
N TYR A 449 1.33 5.87 -14.96
CA TYR A 449 2.01 4.84 -15.74
C TYR A 449 1.85 5.00 -17.26
N ALA A 450 2.95 4.86 -18.01
CA ALA A 450 2.90 4.65 -19.45
C ALA A 450 4.06 3.79 -19.96
N GLU A 451 3.88 3.23 -21.15
CA GLU A 451 4.81 2.33 -21.81
C GLU A 451 5.02 2.73 -23.28
N SER A 452 6.17 2.37 -23.85
CA SER A 452 6.47 2.63 -25.26
C SER A 452 7.36 1.54 -25.81
N VAL A 453 6.97 0.98 -26.96
CA VAL A 453 7.80 0.04 -27.71
C VAL A 453 9.04 0.78 -28.18
N VAL A 454 10.20 0.23 -27.84
CA VAL A 454 11.49 0.76 -28.26
C VAL A 454 11.79 0.31 -29.69
N PRO A 455 12.25 1.20 -30.58
CA PRO A 455 12.71 0.79 -31.90
C PRO A 455 13.95 -0.10 -31.77
N GLU A 456 13.94 -1.26 -32.42
CA GLU A 456 15.15 -2.08 -32.53
C GLU A 456 16.28 -1.24 -33.14
N THR A 457 17.44 -1.23 -32.48
CA THR A 457 18.63 -0.56 -33.01
C THR A 457 18.94 -1.16 -34.39
N PRO A 458 18.97 -0.36 -35.47
CA PRO A 458 19.20 -0.91 -36.79
C PRO A 458 20.57 -1.58 -36.83
N VAL A 459 20.59 -2.81 -37.33
CA VAL A 459 21.83 -3.54 -37.64
C VAL A 459 22.71 -2.61 -38.49
N PRO A 460 24.01 -2.44 -38.20
CA PRO A 460 24.86 -1.55 -38.98
C PRO A 460 25.02 -2.09 -40.41
N SER A 461 24.14 -1.62 -41.29
CA SER A 461 24.11 -1.96 -42.70
C SER A 461 25.34 -1.38 -43.39
N GLY A 462 26.12 -2.24 -44.03
CA GLY A 462 27.39 -1.87 -44.68
C GLY A 462 27.24 -0.98 -45.92
N ASP A 463 26.01 -0.74 -46.37
CA ASP A 463 25.72 -0.02 -47.61
C ASP A 463 25.52 1.49 -47.39
N LYS A 464 26.64 2.20 -47.54
CA LYS A 464 26.68 3.65 -47.72
C LYS A 464 26.02 4.07 -49.05
N PHE A 465 24.69 3.99 -49.23
CA PHE A 465 23.96 4.76 -50.26
C PHE A 465 22.41 4.69 -50.16
N LYS A 466 21.82 5.28 -49.12
CA LYS A 466 20.42 5.79 -49.17
C LYS A 466 20.30 7.07 -48.32
N VAL A 467 19.87 8.17 -48.95
CA VAL A 467 19.87 9.52 -48.35
C VAL A 467 18.45 10.04 -48.05
N PHE A 468 17.41 9.23 -48.29
CA PHE A 468 16.01 9.61 -48.09
C PHE A 468 15.15 8.46 -47.51
N GLU A 469 15.61 7.86 -46.42
CA GLU A 469 14.73 7.08 -45.53
C GLU A 469 14.46 7.91 -44.28
N LYS A 470 13.20 7.93 -43.82
CA LYS A 470 12.73 8.74 -42.68
C LYS A 470 13.61 8.48 -41.45
N GLU A 471 13.82 9.50 -40.61
CA GLU A 471 14.45 9.29 -39.30
C GLU A 471 13.77 8.09 -38.59
N PRO A 472 14.55 7.17 -37.99
CA PRO A 472 13.97 6.06 -37.25
C PRO A 472 13.05 6.63 -36.16
N PRO A 473 11.89 6.01 -35.89
CA PRO A 473 10.87 6.56 -35.00
C PRO A 473 11.47 6.81 -33.63
N ARG A 474 11.74 8.09 -33.32
CA ARG A 474 12.43 8.47 -32.09
C ARG A 474 11.48 8.37 -30.91
N LEU A 475 11.97 7.86 -29.78
CA LEU A 475 11.23 7.84 -28.51
C LEU A 475 10.73 9.27 -28.19
N ASN A 476 9.42 9.42 -27.99
CA ASN A 476 8.82 10.69 -27.63
C ASN A 476 8.53 10.71 -26.12
N ILE A 477 9.46 11.29 -25.35
CA ILE A 477 9.30 11.44 -23.90
C ILE A 477 8.13 12.34 -23.52
N ASP A 478 7.82 13.35 -24.33
CA ASP A 478 6.73 14.29 -24.03
C ASP A 478 5.38 13.55 -24.09
N ASP A 479 5.20 12.71 -25.12
CA ASP A 479 4.03 11.85 -25.28
C ASP A 479 3.97 10.74 -24.21
N LEU A 480 5.09 10.07 -23.90
CA LEU A 480 5.17 9.08 -22.83
C LEU A 480 4.78 9.68 -21.47
N PHE A 481 5.33 10.85 -21.13
CA PHE A 481 5.00 11.54 -19.88
C PHE A 481 3.52 11.96 -19.87
N PHE A 482 3.03 12.54 -20.96
CA PHE A 482 1.61 12.89 -21.12
C PHE A 482 0.70 11.69 -20.88
N ARG A 483 0.92 10.56 -21.57
CA ARG A 483 0.11 9.35 -21.40
C ARG A 483 0.15 8.80 -19.98
N SER A 484 1.26 8.99 -19.26
CA SER A 484 1.36 8.53 -17.86
C SER A 484 0.46 9.28 -16.89
N ILE A 485 0.17 10.56 -17.16
CA ILE A 485 -0.71 11.41 -16.33
C ILE A 485 -2.12 11.56 -16.92
N ASP A 486 -2.37 11.05 -18.12
CA ASP A 486 -3.68 11.11 -18.79
C ASP A 486 -4.76 10.34 -18.00
N LEU A 487 -6.02 10.50 -18.41
CA LEU A 487 -7.07 9.59 -17.96
C LEU A 487 -6.69 8.15 -18.34
N PRO A 488 -7.09 7.16 -17.52
CA PRO A 488 -6.82 5.77 -17.81
C PRO A 488 -7.29 5.33 -19.20
N HIS A 489 -6.39 4.69 -19.97
CA HIS A 489 -6.67 4.26 -21.33
C HIS A 489 -5.88 3.02 -21.73
N PHE A 490 -6.35 2.31 -22.76
CA PHE A 490 -5.70 1.11 -23.27
C PHE A 490 -4.72 1.45 -24.40
N ASN A 491 -3.44 1.13 -24.22
CA ASN A 491 -2.44 1.28 -25.25
C ASN A 491 -2.55 0.12 -26.25
N LYS A 492 -3.09 0.41 -27.44
CA LYS A 492 -3.31 -0.58 -28.52
C LYS A 492 -2.03 -1.28 -29.00
N VAL A 493 -0.85 -0.70 -28.76
CA VAL A 493 0.44 -1.26 -29.18
C VAL A 493 1.01 -2.22 -28.13
N THR A 494 1.12 -1.77 -26.87
CA THR A 494 1.71 -2.57 -25.78
C THR A 494 0.70 -3.48 -25.09
N GLN A 495 -0.61 -3.27 -25.32
CA GLN A 495 -1.72 -3.90 -24.61
C GLN A 495 -1.72 -3.60 -23.09
N ALA A 496 -1.00 -2.55 -22.68
CA ALA A 496 -0.97 -2.06 -21.31
C ALA A 496 -2.09 -1.05 -21.06
N ILE A 497 -2.53 -0.96 -19.80
CA ILE A 497 -3.39 0.12 -19.33
C ILE A 497 -2.50 1.22 -18.76
N GLU A 498 -2.65 2.42 -19.29
CA GLU A 498 -1.84 3.60 -19.01
C GLU A 498 -2.68 4.69 -18.34
N GLY A 499 -2.03 5.75 -17.85
CA GLY A 499 -2.67 6.87 -17.16
C GLY A 499 -2.57 6.78 -15.64
N ILE A 500 -3.28 7.71 -14.97
CA ILE A 500 -3.20 7.94 -13.54
C ILE A 500 -4.19 7.09 -12.72
N SER A 501 -3.72 6.49 -11.63
CA SER A 501 -4.47 5.52 -10.80
C SER A 501 -5.58 6.13 -9.95
N LEU A 502 -5.61 7.45 -9.83
CA LEU A 502 -6.60 8.23 -9.09
C LEU A 502 -6.75 9.57 -9.80
N LEU A 503 -7.98 9.97 -10.14
CA LEU A 503 -8.17 11.23 -10.86
C LEU A 503 -7.88 12.42 -9.93
N PRO A 504 -7.16 13.46 -10.38
CA PRO A 504 -6.95 14.68 -9.60
C PRO A 504 -8.25 15.43 -9.28
N ILE A 505 -9.17 15.48 -10.26
CA ILE A 505 -10.45 16.20 -10.25
C ILE A 505 -11.45 15.48 -11.17
N GLU A 506 -12.72 15.90 -11.18
CA GLU A 506 -13.76 15.41 -12.11
C GLU A 506 -13.24 15.21 -13.56
N SER A 507 -13.47 14.02 -14.12
CA SER A 507 -12.92 13.55 -15.38
C SER A 507 -13.07 14.53 -16.56
N LYS A 508 -14.22 15.19 -16.71
CA LYS A 508 -14.46 16.18 -17.76
C LYS A 508 -13.55 17.40 -17.63
N ARG A 509 -13.39 17.90 -16.41
CA ARG A 509 -12.53 19.06 -16.11
C ARG A 509 -11.06 18.67 -16.26
N TYR A 510 -10.68 17.47 -15.83
CA TYR A 510 -9.33 16.96 -16.00
C TYR A 510 -8.95 16.80 -17.49
N ARG A 511 -9.83 16.20 -18.29
CA ARG A 511 -9.66 16.03 -19.75
C ARG A 511 -9.46 17.39 -20.45
N ALA A 512 -10.26 18.41 -20.12
CA ALA A 512 -10.08 19.76 -20.67
C ALA A 512 -8.72 20.40 -20.28
N SER A 513 -8.26 20.20 -19.04
CA SER A 513 -6.93 20.66 -18.60
C SER A 513 -5.77 19.94 -19.30
N LEU A 514 -5.92 18.63 -19.58
CA LEU A 514 -4.96 17.83 -20.33
C LEU A 514 -4.92 18.20 -21.82
N GLU A 515 -6.07 18.50 -22.44
CA GLU A 515 -6.14 19.04 -23.80
C GLU A 515 -5.40 20.38 -23.89
N GLN A 516 -5.61 21.29 -22.92
CA GLN A 516 -4.87 22.55 -22.84
C GLN A 516 -3.36 22.32 -22.67
N TYR A 517 -2.95 21.40 -21.79
CA TYR A 517 -1.55 21.01 -21.58
C TYR A 517 -0.90 20.47 -22.86
N LYS A 518 -1.59 19.63 -23.62
CA LYS A 518 -1.09 19.10 -24.91
C LYS A 518 -1.00 20.19 -25.98
N ASN A 519 -2.04 21.01 -26.11
CA ASN A 519 -2.12 22.08 -27.11
C ASN A 519 -1.15 23.23 -26.87
N SER A 520 -0.72 23.47 -25.61
CA SER A 520 0.31 24.46 -25.26
C SER A 520 1.75 23.99 -25.51
N GLY A 521 1.96 22.76 -25.99
CA GLY A 521 3.28 22.17 -26.13
C GLY A 521 3.86 21.64 -24.82
N TYR A 522 2.99 21.10 -23.96
CA TYR A 522 3.30 20.54 -22.64
C TYR A 522 3.72 21.60 -21.60
N ASP A 523 3.07 22.78 -21.62
CA ASP A 523 3.20 23.78 -20.55
C ASP A 523 2.30 23.42 -19.37
N ALA A 524 2.93 23.04 -18.24
CA ALA A 524 2.24 22.61 -17.02
C ALA A 524 1.40 23.71 -16.35
N ALA A 525 1.40 24.96 -16.83
CA ALA A 525 0.52 26.03 -16.35
C ALA A 525 -0.93 25.55 -16.08
N ALA A 526 -1.51 24.75 -16.98
CA ALA A 526 -2.88 24.23 -16.85
C ALA A 526 -3.09 23.13 -15.79
N LEU A 527 -2.03 22.49 -15.30
CA LEU A 527 -2.10 21.33 -14.40
C LEU A 527 -1.42 21.58 -13.03
N HIS A 528 -0.31 22.32 -12.99
CA HIS A 528 0.52 22.51 -11.80
C HIS A 528 -0.21 23.20 -10.63
N ASP A 529 -1.32 23.90 -10.91
CA ASP A 529 -2.15 24.59 -9.92
C ASP A 529 -3.17 23.66 -9.23
N LEU A 530 -3.43 22.46 -9.78
CA LEU A 530 -4.28 21.46 -9.15
C LEU A 530 -3.62 20.95 -7.86
N HIS A 531 -4.36 20.93 -6.74
CA HIS A 531 -3.83 20.54 -5.43
C HIS A 531 -3.12 19.18 -5.43
N PHE A 532 -3.62 18.24 -6.22
CA PHE A 532 -3.02 16.93 -6.45
C PHE A 532 -1.54 16.99 -6.90
N PHE A 533 -1.17 17.94 -7.77
CA PHE A 533 0.22 18.13 -8.22
C PHE A 533 0.95 19.20 -7.38
N LYS A 534 0.26 20.31 -7.09
CA LYS A 534 0.78 21.50 -6.39
C LYS A 534 1.27 21.23 -4.98
N ASN A 535 0.54 20.41 -4.23
CA ASN A 535 0.79 20.10 -2.83
C ASN A 535 1.55 18.78 -2.63
N CYS A 536 2.08 18.17 -3.71
CA CYS A 536 2.80 16.91 -3.63
C CYS A 536 4.13 17.07 -2.87
N SER A 537 4.26 16.33 -1.77
CA SER A 537 5.45 16.40 -0.90
C SER A 537 6.66 15.72 -1.54
N SER A 538 6.47 14.56 -2.17
CA SER A 538 7.56 13.74 -2.72
C SER A 538 7.11 12.95 -3.95
N VAL A 539 8.03 12.82 -4.92
CA VAL A 539 7.79 12.10 -6.18
C VAL A 539 8.93 11.10 -6.42
N VAL A 540 8.57 9.87 -6.78
CA VAL A 540 9.52 8.82 -7.15
C VAL A 540 9.20 8.34 -8.56
N SER A 541 10.10 8.58 -9.52
CA SER A 541 9.94 8.12 -10.90
C SER A 541 10.87 6.93 -11.18
N ILE A 542 10.26 5.81 -11.55
CA ILE A 542 10.91 4.58 -11.99
C ILE A 542 10.84 4.54 -13.51
N VAL A 543 11.98 4.44 -14.17
CA VAL A 543 12.10 4.25 -15.62
C VAL A 543 12.65 2.85 -15.86
N SER A 544 11.87 1.98 -16.50
CA SER A 544 12.29 0.65 -16.92
C SER A 544 12.72 0.68 -18.38
N LEU A 545 13.87 0.06 -18.69
CA LEU A 545 14.45 -0.02 -20.03
C LEU A 545 14.63 -1.48 -20.47
N PRO A 546 14.52 -1.79 -21.77
CA PRO A 546 15.00 -3.05 -22.34
C PRO A 546 16.51 -3.21 -22.17
N LYS A 547 16.98 -4.46 -22.07
CA LYS A 547 18.38 -4.85 -21.78
C LYS A 547 19.42 -4.13 -22.65
N ASP A 548 19.15 -4.04 -23.96
CA ASP A 548 20.08 -3.50 -24.95
C ASP A 548 19.76 -2.06 -25.39
N TYR A 549 18.69 -1.46 -24.86
CA TYR A 549 18.35 -0.06 -25.13
C TYR A 549 19.17 0.89 -24.27
N LYS A 550 19.36 2.12 -24.74
CA LYS A 550 19.98 3.23 -24.00
C LYS A 550 19.10 4.46 -24.09
N LEU A 551 18.55 4.88 -22.96
CA LEU A 551 17.89 6.18 -22.84
C LEU A 551 18.92 7.29 -23.06
N SER A 552 18.61 8.30 -23.89
CA SER A 552 19.54 9.41 -24.10
C SER A 552 19.50 10.40 -22.94
N TYR A 553 20.62 11.09 -22.71
CA TYR A 553 20.71 12.15 -21.70
C TYR A 553 19.71 13.30 -21.94
N MET A 554 19.40 13.60 -23.22
CA MET A 554 18.38 14.58 -23.58
C MET A 554 16.98 14.14 -23.14
N ASP A 555 16.65 12.87 -23.37
CA ASP A 555 15.36 12.28 -23.04
C ASP A 555 15.14 12.25 -21.51
N LEU A 556 16.16 11.86 -20.75
CA LEU A 556 16.13 11.89 -19.29
C LEU A 556 15.98 13.33 -18.75
N ASN A 557 16.71 14.30 -19.29
CA ASN A 557 16.57 15.71 -18.88
C ASN A 557 15.21 16.29 -19.27
N ARG A 558 14.61 15.85 -20.38
CA ARG A 558 13.26 16.24 -20.77
C ARG A 558 12.22 15.72 -19.78
N LEU A 559 12.33 14.45 -19.36
CA LEU A 559 11.51 13.87 -18.30
C LEU A 559 11.67 14.62 -16.96
N LYS A 560 12.92 14.90 -16.53
CA LYS A 560 13.20 15.73 -15.34
C LYS A 560 12.56 17.11 -15.45
N THR A 561 12.52 17.70 -16.64
CA THR A 561 11.89 19.02 -16.89
C THR A 561 10.38 18.97 -16.67
N HIS A 562 9.70 17.98 -17.24
CA HIS A 562 8.26 17.77 -17.04
C HIS A 562 7.89 17.57 -15.58
N LEU A 563 8.61 16.70 -14.87
CA LEU A 563 8.43 16.47 -13.44
C LEU A 563 8.76 17.71 -12.58
N ASN A 564 9.66 18.58 -13.04
CA ASN A 564 9.93 19.85 -12.37
C ASN A 564 8.86 20.91 -12.61
N SER A 565 8.25 20.92 -13.79
CA SER A 565 7.18 21.84 -14.15
C SER A 565 5.84 21.46 -13.50
N LEU A 566 5.48 20.17 -13.53
CA LEU A 566 4.22 19.68 -12.96
C LEU A 566 4.21 19.66 -11.43
N PHE A 567 5.36 19.35 -10.80
CA PHE A 567 5.48 19.23 -9.33
C PHE A 567 6.40 20.33 -8.74
N PRO A 568 5.95 21.59 -8.65
CA PRO A 568 6.80 22.72 -8.31
C PRO A 568 7.25 22.76 -6.83
N ASN A 569 6.41 22.28 -5.90
CA ASN A 569 6.61 22.41 -4.44
C ASN A 569 6.98 21.08 -3.76
N THR A 570 7.74 20.22 -4.44
CA THR A 570 8.08 18.89 -3.93
C THR A 570 9.48 18.89 -3.30
N THR A 571 9.61 18.40 -2.07
CA THR A 571 10.89 18.39 -1.31
C THR A 571 11.87 17.36 -1.87
N LEU A 572 11.36 16.19 -2.27
CA LEU A 572 12.15 15.03 -2.65
C LEU A 572 11.69 14.51 -4.02
N LYS A 573 12.61 14.50 -4.98
CA LYS A 573 12.41 13.91 -6.32
C LYS A 573 13.47 12.86 -6.54
N ARG A 574 13.06 11.59 -6.67
CA ARG A 574 13.98 10.47 -6.89
C ARG A 574 13.75 9.82 -8.24
N TYR A 575 14.84 9.33 -8.82
CA TYR A 575 14.88 8.66 -10.09
C TYR A 575 15.50 7.27 -9.91
N ALA A 576 14.78 6.24 -10.34
CA ALA A 576 15.27 4.87 -10.39
C ALA A 576 15.31 4.43 -11.86
N LEU A 577 16.43 3.83 -12.28
CA LEU A 577 16.58 3.28 -13.63
C LEU A 577 16.73 1.77 -13.52
N VAL A 578 15.82 1.03 -14.14
CA VAL A 578 15.77 -0.43 -14.16
C VAL A 578 16.10 -0.89 -15.58
N ILE A 579 16.94 -1.93 -15.73
CA ILE A 579 17.38 -2.40 -17.04
C ILE A 579 17.09 -3.90 -17.18
N GLY A 580 16.49 -4.29 -18.31
CA GLY A 580 16.18 -5.69 -18.63
C GLY A 580 14.94 -6.26 -17.92
N ALA A 581 14.11 -5.41 -17.30
CA ALA A 581 12.91 -5.85 -16.59
C ALA A 581 11.65 -5.90 -17.48
N SER A 582 11.64 -5.18 -18.61
CA SER A 582 10.59 -5.23 -19.64
C SER A 582 11.21 -5.28 -21.05
N ALA A 583 10.45 -5.78 -22.01
CA ALA A 583 10.77 -5.69 -23.45
C ALA A 583 10.53 -4.27 -24.02
N ASN A 584 9.76 -3.44 -23.31
CA ASN A 584 9.47 -2.06 -23.67
C ASN A 584 10.13 -1.09 -22.69
N LEU A 585 10.14 0.20 -23.04
CA LEU A 585 10.44 1.27 -22.11
C LEU A 585 9.17 1.62 -21.34
N SER A 586 9.23 1.67 -20.01
CA SER A 586 8.10 2.10 -19.18
C SER A 586 8.48 3.18 -18.18
N LEU A 587 7.50 4.01 -17.84
CA LEU A 587 7.60 5.09 -16.87
C LEU A 587 6.51 4.89 -15.81
N THR A 588 6.92 4.67 -14.57
CA THR A 588 6.03 4.68 -13.39
C THR A 588 6.41 5.88 -12.53
N THR A 589 5.45 6.75 -12.18
CA THR A 589 5.68 7.88 -11.26
C THR A 589 4.75 7.75 -10.06
N LEU A 590 5.34 7.69 -8.86
CA LEU A 590 4.65 7.61 -7.58
C LEU A 590 4.55 9.03 -6.98
N ILE A 591 3.34 9.45 -6.64
CA ILE A 591 2.98 10.81 -6.22
C ILE A 591 2.48 10.75 -4.78
N ALA A 592 3.20 11.33 -3.81
CA ALA A 592 2.91 11.13 -2.38
C ALA A 592 2.25 12.32 -1.67
N LYS A 593 1.47 11.99 -0.63
CA LYS A 593 0.62 12.81 0.24
C LYS A 593 -0.55 13.50 -0.45
N SER A 594 -0.31 14.28 -1.50
CA SER A 594 -1.35 15.03 -2.22
C SER A 594 -2.52 14.24 -2.83
N PRO A 595 -2.45 12.92 -3.09
CA PRO A 595 -3.61 12.14 -3.53
C PRO A 595 -4.82 12.18 -2.59
N CYS A 596 -4.65 12.54 -1.30
CA CYS A 596 -5.78 12.74 -0.40
C CYS A 596 -6.62 13.99 -0.69
N LEU A 597 -6.12 14.89 -1.55
CA LEU A 597 -6.79 16.11 -1.98
C LEU A 597 -7.53 15.93 -3.31
N SER A 598 -7.66 14.71 -3.83
CA SER A 598 -8.50 14.46 -5.01
C SER A 598 -9.99 14.47 -4.68
N ASP A 599 -10.80 14.83 -5.67
CA ASP A 599 -12.26 14.77 -5.60
C ASP A 599 -12.73 13.36 -5.18
N ASP A 600 -12.12 12.31 -5.74
CA ASP A 600 -12.40 10.90 -5.44
C ASP A 600 -12.20 10.59 -3.94
N PHE A 601 -11.05 10.95 -3.39
CA PHE A 601 -10.69 10.63 -2.00
C PHE A 601 -11.53 11.41 -0.99
N LEU A 602 -11.74 12.70 -1.25
CA LEU A 602 -12.57 13.57 -0.42
C LEU A 602 -14.03 13.11 -0.43
N THR A 603 -14.57 12.73 -1.59
CA THR A 603 -15.95 12.22 -1.73
C THR A 603 -16.18 10.99 -0.84
N LEU A 604 -15.24 10.04 -0.81
CA LEU A 604 -15.35 8.84 0.03
C LEU A 604 -15.33 9.17 1.53
N ILE A 605 -14.42 10.05 1.98
CA ILE A 605 -14.37 10.48 3.39
C ILE A 605 -15.65 11.24 3.80
N VAL A 606 -16.10 12.20 2.99
CA VAL A 606 -17.34 12.97 3.25
C VAL A 606 -18.54 12.03 3.28
N ALA A 607 -18.64 11.08 2.34
CA ALA A 607 -19.71 10.08 2.29
C ALA A 607 -19.80 9.26 3.59
N PHE A 608 -18.67 8.84 4.15
CA PHE A 608 -18.61 8.15 5.43
C PHE A 608 -19.03 9.05 6.61
N ILE A 609 -18.44 10.24 6.75
CA ILE A 609 -18.74 11.16 7.86
C ILE A 609 -20.23 11.55 7.85
N LYS A 610 -20.79 11.90 6.68
CA LYS A 610 -22.19 12.30 6.52
C LYS A 610 -23.18 11.19 6.87
N ARG A 611 -22.82 9.93 6.63
CA ARG A 611 -23.72 8.79 6.84
C ARG A 611 -23.58 8.12 8.21
N CYS A 612 -22.39 8.15 8.80
CA CYS A 612 -22.08 7.47 10.06
C CYS A 612 -21.88 8.41 11.25
N PHE A 613 -21.52 9.68 11.06
CA PHE A 613 -21.30 10.64 12.14
C PHE A 613 -22.30 11.78 12.22
N ALA A 614 -22.81 12.31 11.10
CA ALA A 614 -23.67 13.50 11.11
C ALA A 614 -24.89 13.37 12.03
N ARG A 615 -25.20 14.42 12.78
CA ARG A 615 -26.48 14.55 13.49
C ARG A 615 -27.61 14.70 12.47
N THR A 616 -28.81 14.24 12.82
CA THR A 616 -29.96 14.12 11.91
C THR A 616 -30.25 15.35 11.01
N PRO A 617 -30.14 16.61 11.49
CA PRO A 617 -30.39 17.79 10.64
C PRO A 617 -29.41 17.89 9.45
N TYR A 618 -28.12 17.67 9.70
CA TYR A 618 -27.02 17.90 8.74
C TYR A 618 -26.69 16.68 7.86
N ARG A 619 -27.51 15.63 7.93
CA ARG A 619 -27.34 14.41 7.16
C ARG A 619 -27.83 14.55 5.70
N PHE A 620 -28.81 15.43 5.48
CA PHE A 620 -29.60 15.47 4.25
C PHE A 620 -29.40 16.74 3.41
N ASP A 621 -28.68 17.73 3.94
CA ASP A 621 -28.34 18.98 3.26
C ASP A 621 -26.85 18.98 2.84
N GLU A 622 -26.38 20.09 2.27
CA GLU A 622 -24.97 20.30 1.90
C GLU A 622 -24.17 21.01 3.00
N THR A 623 -24.77 21.23 4.19
CA THR A 623 -24.16 22.01 5.27
C THR A 623 -22.88 21.35 5.76
N LEU A 624 -22.88 20.02 5.90
CA LEU A 624 -21.71 19.27 6.34
C LEU A 624 -20.60 19.24 5.27
N ASP A 625 -20.96 19.04 4.01
CA ASP A 625 -20.03 18.93 2.88
C ASP A 625 -19.25 20.23 2.71
N ASN A 626 -19.98 21.37 2.70
CA ASN A 626 -19.38 22.70 2.70
C ASN A 626 -18.54 22.96 3.97
N SER A 627 -19.02 22.53 5.15
CA SER A 627 -18.25 22.67 6.40
C SER A 627 -16.93 21.89 6.38
N ILE A 628 -16.88 20.70 5.76
CA ILE A 628 -15.64 19.92 5.65
C ILE A 628 -14.62 20.66 4.76
N LEU A 629 -15.05 21.29 3.67
CA LEU A 629 -14.19 22.14 2.84
C LEU A 629 -13.70 23.38 3.62
N ASP A 630 -14.60 24.07 4.35
CA ASP A 630 -14.25 25.18 5.25
C ASP A 630 -13.13 24.79 6.23
N PHE A 631 -13.25 23.61 6.88
CA PHE A 631 -12.28 23.14 7.86
C PHE A 631 -10.90 22.80 7.26
N ILE A 632 -10.82 22.47 5.98
CA ILE A 632 -9.55 22.25 5.27
C ILE A 632 -8.92 23.60 4.89
N ILE A 633 -9.73 24.55 4.43
CA ILE A 633 -9.27 25.78 3.79
C ILE A 633 -9.01 26.92 4.80
N ASN A 634 -10.01 27.31 5.60
CA ASN A 634 -10.04 28.56 6.38
C ASN A 634 -8.92 28.68 7.41
N GLU A 635 -8.35 29.87 7.64
CA GLU A 635 -7.11 30.09 8.42
C GLU A 635 -7.10 29.41 9.80
N ASP A 636 -8.22 29.43 10.52
CA ASP A 636 -8.44 28.77 11.82
C ASP A 636 -9.16 27.42 11.69
N PHE A 637 -9.01 26.55 12.70
CA PHE A 637 -9.64 25.22 12.74
C PHE A 637 -10.67 25.16 13.88
N ASP A 638 -11.94 25.37 13.54
CA ASP A 638 -13.05 25.38 14.48
C ASP A 638 -13.49 23.96 14.85
N GLU A 639 -12.94 23.45 15.95
CA GLU A 639 -13.33 22.16 16.51
C GLU A 639 -14.74 22.13 17.11
N ALA A 640 -15.25 23.26 17.59
CA ALA A 640 -16.56 23.32 18.23
C ALA A 640 -17.68 23.11 17.19
N ARG A 641 -17.55 23.71 16.01
CA ARG A 641 -18.47 23.46 14.88
C ARG A 641 -18.46 21.99 14.44
N ILE A 642 -17.32 21.30 14.49
CA ILE A 642 -17.27 19.84 14.25
C ILE A 642 -18.05 19.09 15.34
N ASP A 643 -17.88 19.47 16.60
CA ASP A 643 -18.57 18.86 17.72
C ASP A 643 -20.09 19.05 17.67
N ASP A 644 -20.58 20.16 17.11
CA ASP A 644 -21.99 20.46 16.90
C ASP A 644 -22.62 19.73 15.69
N LEU A 645 -21.84 19.50 14.62
CA LEU A 645 -22.30 18.81 13.43
C LEU A 645 -22.38 17.27 13.62
N LEU A 646 -21.50 16.70 14.45
CA LEU A 646 -21.28 15.25 14.53
C LEU A 646 -21.74 14.62 15.86
N ASN A 647 -21.96 13.31 15.81
CA ASN A 647 -22.07 12.44 16.98
C ASN A 647 -20.66 12.00 17.45
N GLU A 648 -20.56 11.49 18.68
CA GLU A 648 -19.26 11.14 19.28
C GLU A 648 -18.55 9.95 18.63
N PHE A 649 -19.31 8.97 18.13
CA PHE A 649 -18.80 7.73 17.56
C PHE A 649 -19.59 7.34 16.32
N GLU A 650 -18.93 6.71 15.34
CA GLU A 650 -19.56 6.22 14.11
C GLU A 650 -20.77 5.32 14.39
N ASN A 651 -21.86 5.46 13.64
CA ASN A 651 -23.02 4.57 13.72
C ASN A 651 -22.85 3.35 12.77
N PRO A 652 -22.59 2.13 13.28
CA PRO A 652 -22.33 0.98 12.42
C PRO A 652 -23.57 0.43 11.73
N ALA A 653 -24.78 0.83 12.14
CA ALA A 653 -26.03 0.32 11.56
C ALA A 653 -26.16 0.59 10.05
N LYS A 654 -25.49 1.64 9.55
CA LYS A 654 -25.45 1.98 8.11
C LYS A 654 -24.37 1.26 7.31
N ILE A 655 -23.36 0.70 7.98
CA ILE A 655 -22.35 -0.20 7.38
C ILE A 655 -22.92 -1.63 7.29
N LEU A 656 -23.68 -2.03 8.31
CA LEU A 656 -24.20 -3.38 8.49
C LEU A 656 -25.60 -3.61 7.90
N ASP A 657 -26.25 -2.54 7.42
CA ASP A 657 -27.66 -2.46 7.01
C ASP A 657 -28.64 -3.22 7.94
N THR A 658 -28.49 -3.01 9.24
CA THR A 658 -29.18 -3.82 10.25
C THR A 658 -29.16 -3.18 11.65
N ASN A 659 -29.90 -3.76 12.58
CA ASN A 659 -29.95 -3.28 13.96
C ASN A 659 -28.66 -3.63 14.72
N TRP A 660 -27.76 -2.66 14.82
CA TRP A 660 -26.52 -2.72 15.59
C TRP A 660 -26.69 -3.28 17.01
N TYR A 661 -27.76 -2.88 17.72
CA TYR A 661 -28.01 -3.30 19.11
C TYR A 661 -28.36 -4.79 19.22
N ALA A 662 -28.83 -5.42 18.14
CA ALA A 662 -29.09 -6.86 18.08
C ALA A 662 -27.85 -7.66 17.65
N ILE A 663 -27.06 -7.12 16.70
CA ILE A 663 -25.87 -7.80 16.17
C ILE A 663 -24.70 -7.79 17.16
N LYS A 664 -24.44 -6.65 17.83
CA LYS A 664 -23.28 -6.51 18.73
C LYS A 664 -23.22 -7.64 19.80
N PRO A 665 -24.29 -7.92 20.58
CA PRO A 665 -24.26 -8.98 21.59
C PRO A 665 -24.05 -10.38 21.00
N MET A 666 -24.60 -10.64 19.79
CA MET A 666 -24.46 -11.93 19.12
C MET A 666 -23.00 -12.22 18.75
N TYR A 667 -22.31 -11.25 18.16
CA TYR A 667 -20.89 -11.37 17.85
C TYR A 667 -20.06 -11.44 19.14
N GLU A 668 -20.18 -10.45 20.04
CA GLU A 668 -19.34 -10.42 21.25
C GLU A 668 -19.47 -11.67 22.13
N LYS A 669 -20.66 -12.26 22.24
CA LYS A 669 -20.83 -13.52 22.95
C LYS A 669 -19.99 -14.64 22.33
N LYS A 670 -20.07 -14.81 20.99
CA LYS A 670 -19.33 -15.86 20.26
C LYS A 670 -17.82 -15.75 20.46
N TYR A 671 -17.24 -14.55 20.36
CA TYR A 671 -15.77 -14.39 20.42
C TYR A 671 -15.22 -14.25 21.84
N ARG A 672 -16.05 -13.88 22.83
CA ARG A 672 -15.66 -13.89 24.25
C ARG A 672 -15.33 -15.30 24.74
N GLU A 673 -15.93 -16.33 24.16
CA GLU A 673 -15.64 -17.74 24.47
C GLU A 673 -14.30 -18.22 23.88
N LEU A 674 -13.71 -17.49 22.92
CA LEU A 674 -12.43 -17.83 22.27
C LEU A 674 -11.22 -17.14 22.90
N ILE A 675 -11.42 -16.07 23.67
CA ILE A 675 -10.35 -15.35 24.38
C ILE A 675 -10.36 -15.76 25.86
N ASN A 676 -9.42 -16.63 26.24
CA ASN A 676 -9.27 -17.11 27.62
C ASN A 676 -8.79 -16.03 28.60
N ASP A 677 -8.06 -15.03 28.10
CA ASP A 677 -7.53 -13.91 28.87
C ASP A 677 -8.48 -12.71 28.79
N LYS A 678 -9.24 -12.46 29.86
CA LYS A 678 -10.28 -11.43 29.88
C LYS A 678 -9.75 -10.02 29.61
N ASP A 679 -8.49 -9.75 29.94
CA ASP A 679 -7.88 -8.44 29.79
C ASP A 679 -7.42 -8.18 28.34
N LYS A 680 -7.42 -9.22 27.50
CA LYS A 680 -7.17 -9.13 26.04
C LYS A 680 -8.45 -9.10 25.19
N PHE A 681 -9.63 -9.16 25.81
CA PHE A 681 -10.90 -9.04 25.10
C PHE A 681 -11.17 -7.57 24.75
N VAL A 682 -11.47 -7.32 23.47
CA VAL A 682 -11.86 -6.01 22.93
C VAL A 682 -13.37 -6.01 22.65
N SER A 683 -14.12 -4.97 23.01
CA SER A 683 -15.50 -4.78 22.55
C SER A 683 -15.52 -4.23 21.13
N ILE A 684 -16.54 -4.57 20.34
CA ILE A 684 -16.75 -3.93 19.02
C ILE A 684 -17.04 -2.42 19.18
N ASN A 685 -17.41 -1.95 20.37
CA ASN A 685 -17.48 -0.52 20.66
C ASN A 685 -16.11 0.16 20.71
N ASP A 686 -15.06 -0.54 21.16
CA ASP A 686 -13.74 0.04 21.43
C ASP A 686 -12.95 0.27 20.14
N ILE A 687 -13.38 -0.36 19.04
CA ILE A 687 -12.83 -0.17 17.70
C ILE A 687 -13.62 0.82 16.83
N ARG A 688 -14.68 1.43 17.38
CA ARG A 688 -15.48 2.43 16.65
C ARG A 688 -14.65 3.70 16.48
N LEU A 689 -14.62 4.23 15.26
CA LEU A 689 -14.05 5.56 15.04
C LEU A 689 -14.85 6.59 15.85
N SER A 690 -14.13 7.53 16.47
CA SER A 690 -14.71 8.65 17.20
C SER A 690 -14.67 9.94 16.36
N ARG A 691 -15.36 10.97 16.84
CA ARG A 691 -15.28 12.32 16.27
C ARG A 691 -13.85 12.87 16.25
N ASP A 692 -13.00 12.43 17.19
CA ASP A 692 -11.58 12.81 17.25
C ASP A 692 -10.81 12.25 16.05
N CYS A 693 -11.10 11.01 15.64
CA CYS A 693 -10.55 10.45 14.40
C CYS A 693 -10.92 11.29 13.16
N VAL A 694 -12.16 11.83 13.13
CA VAL A 694 -12.60 12.74 12.07
C VAL A 694 -11.85 14.07 12.13
N LYS A 695 -11.74 14.69 13.33
CA LYS A 695 -10.95 15.92 13.54
C LYS A 695 -9.49 15.75 13.08
N LYS A 696 -8.84 14.66 13.48
CA LYS A 696 -7.46 14.31 13.08
C LYS A 696 -7.30 14.10 11.57
N SER A 697 -8.26 13.40 10.94
CA SER A 697 -8.27 13.23 9.48
C SER A 697 -8.36 14.57 8.74
N ILE A 698 -9.21 15.48 9.20
CA ILE A 698 -9.34 16.81 8.60
C ILE A 698 -8.08 17.66 8.87
N LYS A 699 -7.47 17.56 10.06
CA LYS A 699 -6.16 18.18 10.35
C LYS A 699 -5.07 17.68 9.40
N TYR A 700 -5.04 16.38 9.07
CA TYR A 700 -4.12 15.84 8.06
C TYR A 700 -4.38 16.45 6.67
N LEU A 701 -5.63 16.43 6.19
CA LEU A 701 -6.00 17.02 4.89
C LEU A 701 -5.61 18.50 4.81
N ARG A 702 -5.87 19.25 5.88
CA ARG A 702 -5.50 20.66 6.05
C ARG A 702 -4.00 20.89 6.01
N GLU A 703 -3.19 20.05 6.66
CA GLU A 703 -1.73 20.13 6.63
C GLU A 703 -1.19 19.91 5.22
N ILE A 704 -1.69 18.90 4.49
CA ILE A 704 -1.28 18.67 3.09
C ILE A 704 -1.77 19.80 2.17
N TYR A 705 -2.99 20.30 2.35
CA TYR A 705 -3.53 21.45 1.60
C TYR A 705 -2.71 22.74 1.82
N ARG A 706 -2.20 22.94 3.04
CA ARG A 706 -1.35 24.07 3.41
C ARG A 706 0.12 23.89 3.07
N HIS A 707 0.54 22.67 2.71
CA HIS A 707 1.92 22.37 2.39
C HIS A 707 2.44 23.28 1.27
N ARG A 708 3.29 24.23 1.66
CA ARG A 708 3.93 25.21 0.77
C ARG A 708 5.41 25.27 1.10
N ILE A 709 6.25 24.77 0.19
CA ILE A 709 7.68 25.04 0.25
C ILE A 709 7.92 26.49 -0.20
N GLY A 710 7.82 27.43 0.73
CA GLY A 710 8.37 28.75 0.50
C GLY A 710 9.87 28.67 0.32
N LYS A 711 10.44 29.36 -0.67
CA LYS A 711 11.90 29.59 -0.72
C LYS A 711 12.31 30.24 0.60
N THR A 712 13.17 29.58 1.38
CA THR A 712 13.70 30.10 2.64
C THR A 712 14.32 31.47 2.39
N LYS A 713 13.63 32.54 2.79
CA LYS A 713 14.17 33.90 2.70
C LYS A 713 15.34 33.98 3.68
N VAL A 714 16.47 34.54 3.24
CA VAL A 714 17.60 34.82 4.13
C VAL A 714 17.15 35.83 5.18
N ILE A 715 16.92 35.35 6.40
CA ILE A 715 16.61 36.21 7.53
C ILE A 715 17.93 36.84 7.98
N SER A 716 18.04 38.16 7.85
CA SER A 716 19.25 38.91 8.20
C SER A 716 18.91 39.99 9.22
N LEU A 717 19.59 39.96 10.36
CA LEU A 717 19.50 41.01 11.38
C LEU A 717 19.92 42.38 10.84
N ASN A 718 20.76 42.43 9.79
CA ASN A 718 21.17 43.67 9.14
C ASN A 718 19.96 44.41 8.53
N ASN A 719 18.95 43.68 8.04
CA ASN A 719 17.72 44.28 7.50
C ASN A 719 16.87 44.97 8.58
N HIS A 720 17.08 44.68 9.87
CA HIS A 720 16.46 45.41 10.99
C HIS A 720 17.24 46.66 11.41
N THR A 721 18.49 46.84 10.96
CA THR A 721 19.31 48.02 11.32
C THR A 721 19.07 49.26 10.44
N GLY A 722 18.17 49.17 9.46
CA GLY A 722 17.81 50.30 8.58
C GLY A 722 18.90 50.76 7.61
N ARG A 723 20.10 50.15 7.63
CA ARG A 723 21.19 50.43 6.70
C ARG A 723 21.09 49.52 5.48
N THR A 724 20.30 49.97 4.49
CA THR A 724 20.48 49.53 3.10
C THR A 724 21.87 49.94 2.63
N TYR A 725 22.65 48.98 2.14
CA TYR A 725 23.81 49.22 1.28
C TYR A 725 23.36 49.35 -0.17
#